data_AF-A0A9P1FVU9-F1
#
_entry.id   AF-A0A9P1FVU9-F1
#
_cell.length_a   1.000
_cell.length_b   1.000
_cell.length_c   1.000
_cell.angle_alpha   90.00
_cell.angle_beta   90.00
_cell.angle_gamma   90.00
#
_symmetry.space_group_name_H-M   'P 1'
#
loop_
_entity.id
_entity.type
_entity.pdbx_description
1 polymer ?
#
loop_
_entity_poly.entity_id
_entity_poly.type
_entity_poly.pdbx_seq_one_letter_code
_entity_poly.pdbx_strand_id
1 'polypeptide(L)'
;MESMECRDVERFNNELRKWQSLEDLEDFSEDIRTQLAEVPGPCVLDLSEENILSFGQGDWSLVERDIRAAFSSDLADLILNCFKDVVQTCLAVRRELINYKKLCLHMWQAGAAVEKDLRQLASFFYCELVNGKAPDARRQRYVEIANAFNECRGAVAAIFDARHFSKAICALPRHVKTGMPWKFEALPQSLELWKPLEQAQHFLENYQQMDVFFASIHQDETPTKPETPEGEEEVMVTKPSKPKLCTRQWKSERKFVQSDLGSEGLRSMLCSIEATGLRLPPRALLYVELVLIARGASKALAIRSALCRYIAALQQACDWAKRLEERFKELLEPSSTSLSSTAISAGLHLHGTRHLLMIKGMLPVLEEMLRWLEPISEMRADDARLFVSGSRGAAAFVPRGFPDLLARHRSAICLGGHREAMLAELAPGGSGWPRSARPANEGHCQQCRMCLVQLSRLWLHRSLCLLCEANVRSEGRCPYGGDRCGSRSFCPHEKRCIVCEQWSCEQCQLLRGDGEDVWQLVVQRQPSLVFLDFDRTLCTTKAGASPLQGMHSLDADLVTVCRTHSSVLIVTRSSRSEDIVVFLKRHGIHAGTGPDGPDKSSAKGLQGNVWVRSVKREGLDSKAAVILEAMDKEKTGLFVDDDIKELTDAALRELVAQRQLLRLLFVRSGGKE
;
A
#
# COMPACT_ATOMS: atom_id res chain seq x y z
N MET A 1 8.53 -46.13 -14.56
CA MET A 1 8.82 -44.72 -14.86
C MET A 1 10.23 -44.54 -15.43
N GLU A 2 10.80 -45.56 -16.10
CA GLU A 2 12.21 -45.60 -16.56
C GLU A 2 12.36 -45.87 -18.08
N SER A 3 11.31 -45.68 -18.88
CA SER A 3 11.35 -46.06 -20.32
C SER A 3 11.00 -44.94 -21.31
N MET A 4 10.91 -43.68 -20.86
CA MET A 4 10.61 -42.53 -21.72
C MET A 4 11.82 -41.60 -21.95
N GLU A 5 13.01 -41.91 -21.43
CA GLU A 5 14.09 -40.92 -21.32
C GLU A 5 15.15 -40.94 -22.44
N CYS A 6 15.36 -42.04 -23.17
CA CYS A 6 16.49 -42.09 -24.12
C CYS A 6 16.14 -41.66 -25.55
N ARG A 7 14.91 -41.94 -26.03
CA ARG A 7 14.52 -41.63 -27.43
C ARG A 7 14.19 -40.16 -27.68
N ASP A 8 13.69 -39.45 -26.67
CA ASP A 8 13.33 -38.04 -26.82
C ASP A 8 14.56 -37.11 -26.76
N VAL A 9 15.63 -37.49 -26.03
CA VAL A 9 16.88 -36.70 -25.98
C VAL A 9 17.60 -36.71 -27.35
N GLU A 10 17.63 -37.86 -28.04
CA GLU A 10 18.20 -37.93 -29.40
C GLU A 10 17.42 -37.10 -30.42
N ARG A 11 16.09 -37.00 -30.24
CA ARG A 11 15.21 -36.19 -31.10
C ARG A 11 15.59 -34.72 -31.08
N PHE A 12 15.97 -34.17 -29.92
CA PHE A 12 16.32 -32.76 -29.78
C PHE A 12 17.78 -32.44 -30.14
N ASN A 13 18.67 -33.44 -30.25
CA ASN A 13 20.08 -33.21 -30.53
C ASN A 13 20.35 -32.40 -31.81
N ASN A 14 19.55 -32.60 -32.87
CA ASN A 14 19.72 -31.83 -34.11
C ASN A 14 19.38 -30.34 -33.94
N GLU A 15 18.37 -30.03 -33.13
CA GLU A 15 18.01 -28.65 -32.79
C GLU A 15 19.06 -28.02 -31.88
N LEU A 16 19.46 -28.74 -30.82
CA LEU A 16 20.46 -28.27 -29.85
C LEU A 16 21.85 -28.08 -30.49
N ARG A 17 22.21 -28.85 -31.52
CA ARG A 17 23.45 -28.62 -32.28
C ARG A 17 23.51 -27.24 -32.92
N LYS A 18 22.37 -26.66 -33.35
CA LYS A 18 22.33 -25.28 -33.87
C LYS A 18 22.76 -24.25 -32.84
N TRP A 19 22.52 -24.54 -31.56
CA TRP A 19 22.95 -23.72 -30.43
C TRP A 19 24.42 -23.95 -30.04
N GLN A 20 25.07 -24.98 -30.60
CA GLN A 20 26.50 -25.28 -30.40
C GLN A 20 27.38 -24.78 -31.56
N SER A 21 26.87 -24.77 -32.80
CA SER A 21 27.68 -24.82 -34.03
C SER A 21 28.14 -23.48 -34.63
N LEU A 22 28.21 -22.39 -33.86
CA LEU A 22 28.65 -21.10 -34.38
C LEU A 22 29.88 -20.64 -33.62
N GLU A 23 31.06 -20.82 -34.22
CA GLU A 23 32.37 -20.49 -33.64
C GLU A 23 32.48 -18.98 -33.34
N ASP A 24 31.74 -18.13 -34.07
CA ASP A 24 31.64 -16.69 -33.82
C ASP A 24 30.35 -16.28 -33.05
N LEU A 25 30.52 -15.36 -32.10
CA LEU A 25 29.44 -14.81 -31.25
C LEU A 25 28.48 -13.87 -32.02
N GLU A 26 28.98 -13.23 -33.07
CA GLU A 26 28.22 -12.26 -33.88
C GLU A 26 27.20 -12.96 -34.77
N ASP A 27 27.63 -13.97 -35.54
CA ASP A 27 26.77 -14.76 -36.45
C ASP A 27 25.60 -15.46 -35.72
N PHE A 28 25.86 -16.03 -34.55
CA PHE A 28 24.82 -16.65 -33.71
C PHE A 28 23.76 -15.66 -33.26
N SER A 29 24.18 -14.45 -32.91
CA SER A 29 23.25 -13.45 -32.45
C SER A 29 22.36 -12.95 -33.60
N GLU A 30 22.84 -12.95 -34.84
CA GLU A 30 22.08 -12.50 -36.01
C GLU A 30 21.04 -13.52 -36.48
N ASP A 31 21.38 -14.81 -36.54
CA ASP A 31 20.44 -15.89 -36.92
C ASP A 31 19.28 -16.02 -35.91
N ILE A 32 19.60 -16.03 -34.60
CA ILE A 32 18.57 -16.08 -33.56
C ILE A 32 17.76 -14.78 -33.52
N ARG A 33 18.39 -13.61 -33.71
CA ARG A 33 17.64 -12.35 -33.81
C ARG A 33 16.70 -12.36 -35.00
N THR A 34 17.09 -12.95 -36.12
CA THR A 34 16.21 -13.09 -37.29
C THR A 34 15.00 -13.95 -36.96
N GLN A 35 15.20 -15.08 -36.28
CA GLN A 35 14.10 -15.94 -35.81
C GLN A 35 13.20 -15.21 -34.79
N LEU A 36 13.78 -14.37 -33.92
CA LEU A 36 13.06 -13.63 -32.89
C LEU A 36 12.49 -12.29 -33.37
N ALA A 37 12.75 -11.86 -34.61
CA ALA A 37 12.35 -10.57 -35.14
C ALA A 37 10.82 -10.39 -35.17
N GLU A 38 10.08 -11.49 -35.23
CA GLU A 38 8.62 -11.51 -35.19
C GLU A 38 8.06 -11.34 -33.77
N VAL A 39 8.88 -11.48 -32.72
CA VAL A 39 8.45 -11.34 -31.33
C VAL A 39 8.33 -9.85 -30.97
N PRO A 40 7.14 -9.36 -30.55
CA PRO A 40 6.99 -7.95 -30.21
C PRO A 40 7.82 -7.52 -29.00
N GLY A 41 8.60 -6.45 -29.18
CA GLY A 41 9.37 -5.75 -28.14
C GLY A 41 10.89 -5.89 -28.30
N PRO A 42 11.67 -5.43 -27.30
CA PRO A 42 13.13 -5.60 -27.31
C PRO A 42 13.53 -7.08 -27.25
N CYS A 43 14.59 -7.44 -27.99
CA CYS A 43 15.16 -8.79 -27.95
C CYS A 43 15.84 -9.04 -26.60
N VAL A 44 15.57 -10.20 -25.99
CA VAL A 44 16.12 -10.56 -24.66
C VAL A 44 17.64 -10.77 -24.69
N LEU A 45 18.23 -11.01 -25.87
CA LEU A 45 19.69 -11.09 -26.04
C LEU A 45 20.37 -9.75 -25.78
N ASP A 46 19.65 -8.64 -25.93
CA ASP A 46 20.19 -7.30 -25.69
C ASP A 46 20.01 -6.86 -24.22
N LEU A 47 19.51 -7.75 -23.35
CA LEU A 47 19.24 -7.45 -21.95
C LEU A 47 20.51 -7.05 -21.21
N SER A 48 20.46 -5.90 -20.53
CA SER A 48 21.48 -5.38 -19.64
C SER A 48 20.84 -4.81 -18.37
N GLU A 49 21.67 -4.47 -17.38
CA GLU A 49 21.21 -3.77 -16.17
C GLU A 49 20.55 -2.43 -16.48
N GLU A 50 21.01 -1.76 -17.55
CA GLU A 50 20.58 -0.41 -17.90
C GLU A 50 19.23 -0.40 -18.62
N ASN A 51 18.96 -1.42 -19.45
CA ASN A 51 17.75 -1.47 -20.27
C ASN A 51 16.66 -2.40 -19.73
N ILE A 52 16.88 -3.14 -18.65
CA ILE A 52 15.93 -4.13 -18.12
C ILE A 52 14.51 -3.59 -17.87
N LEU A 53 14.36 -2.28 -17.63
CA LEU A 53 13.06 -1.64 -17.42
C LEU A 53 12.24 -1.48 -18.71
N SER A 54 12.83 -1.62 -19.90
CA SER A 54 12.12 -1.57 -21.19
C SER A 54 11.39 -2.86 -21.53
N PHE A 55 11.71 -3.97 -20.85
CA PHE A 55 11.11 -5.28 -21.09
C PHE A 55 9.78 -5.43 -20.32
N GLY A 56 8.72 -5.83 -21.04
CA GLY A 56 7.47 -6.30 -20.44
C GLY A 56 7.70 -7.46 -19.47
N GLN A 57 6.95 -7.51 -18.37
CA GLN A 57 7.18 -8.44 -17.26
C GLN A 57 5.91 -8.76 -16.47
N GLY A 58 6.01 -9.80 -15.63
CA GLY A 58 5.02 -10.09 -14.60
C GLY A 58 3.85 -10.95 -15.07
N ASP A 59 3.97 -11.55 -16.25
CA ASP A 59 3.01 -12.49 -16.84
C ASP A 59 3.79 -13.70 -17.38
N TRP A 60 3.28 -14.90 -17.09
CA TRP A 60 3.80 -16.16 -17.61
C TRP A 60 3.73 -16.21 -19.14
N SER A 61 2.70 -15.62 -19.74
CA SER A 61 2.51 -15.61 -21.20
C SER A 61 3.72 -15.03 -21.95
N LEU A 62 4.43 -14.07 -21.33
CA LEU A 62 5.63 -13.47 -21.90
C LEU A 62 6.84 -14.41 -21.88
N VAL A 63 6.98 -15.21 -20.83
CA VAL A 63 8.03 -16.24 -20.73
C VAL A 63 7.76 -17.32 -21.77
N GLU A 64 6.54 -17.83 -21.79
CA GLU A 64 6.11 -18.86 -22.74
C GLU A 64 6.30 -18.42 -24.19
N ARG A 65 5.89 -17.20 -24.53
CA ARG A 65 6.08 -16.61 -25.87
C ARG A 65 7.54 -16.62 -26.30
N ASP A 66 8.45 -16.13 -25.46
CA ASP A 66 9.86 -15.98 -25.85
C ASP A 66 10.57 -17.34 -25.94
N ILE A 67 10.18 -18.32 -25.12
CA ILE A 67 10.70 -19.69 -25.22
C ILE A 67 10.15 -20.40 -26.47
N ARG A 68 8.84 -20.31 -26.74
CA ARG A 68 8.23 -20.91 -27.94
C ARG A 68 8.71 -20.28 -29.25
N ALA A 69 9.17 -19.04 -29.22
CA ALA A 69 9.75 -18.40 -30.39
C ALA A 69 11.16 -18.94 -30.72
N ALA A 70 11.91 -19.39 -29.71
CA ALA A 70 13.30 -19.83 -29.87
C ALA A 70 13.44 -21.34 -30.13
N PHE A 71 12.54 -22.16 -29.58
CA PHE A 71 12.64 -23.62 -29.63
C PHE A 71 11.43 -24.26 -30.33
N SER A 72 11.60 -25.49 -30.83
CA SER A 72 10.49 -26.30 -31.33
C SER A 72 9.42 -26.51 -30.25
N SER A 73 8.17 -26.75 -30.64
CA SER A 73 7.05 -26.87 -29.69
C SER A 73 7.32 -27.91 -28.60
N ASP A 74 7.84 -29.07 -28.97
CA ASP A 74 8.11 -30.17 -28.03
C ASP A 74 9.22 -29.82 -27.04
N LEU A 75 10.32 -29.21 -27.52
CA LEU A 75 11.43 -28.79 -26.66
C LEU A 75 11.03 -27.62 -25.76
N ALA A 76 10.27 -26.66 -26.31
CA ALA A 76 9.71 -25.54 -25.56
C ALA A 76 8.80 -26.05 -24.43
N ASP A 77 7.90 -27.01 -24.71
CA ASP A 77 7.03 -27.60 -23.69
C ASP A 77 7.84 -28.30 -22.59
N LEU A 78 8.87 -29.06 -22.96
CA LEU A 78 9.77 -29.70 -22.00
C LEU A 78 10.46 -28.68 -21.09
N ILE A 79 11.05 -27.62 -21.67
CA ILE A 79 11.72 -26.54 -20.92
C ILE A 79 10.71 -25.81 -20.02
N LEU A 80 9.56 -25.40 -20.55
CA LEU A 80 8.56 -24.64 -19.80
C LEU A 80 8.00 -25.44 -18.62
N ASN A 81 7.74 -26.74 -18.80
CA ASN A 81 7.23 -27.60 -17.74
C ASN A 81 8.21 -27.76 -16.56
N CYS A 82 9.51 -27.50 -16.75
CA CYS A 82 10.49 -27.55 -15.66
C CYS A 82 10.26 -26.49 -14.58
N PHE A 83 9.65 -25.35 -14.92
CA PHE A 83 9.51 -24.23 -14.00
C PHE A 83 8.16 -23.49 -14.08
N LYS A 84 7.20 -23.95 -14.88
CA LYS A 84 5.88 -23.32 -15.05
C LYS A 84 5.16 -23.10 -13.72
N ASP A 85 4.96 -24.17 -12.96
CA ASP A 85 4.17 -24.12 -11.72
C ASP A 85 4.81 -23.21 -10.68
N VAL A 86 6.14 -23.28 -10.52
CA VAL A 86 6.87 -22.43 -9.56
C VAL A 86 6.83 -20.96 -9.98
N VAL A 87 7.00 -20.65 -11.26
CA VAL A 87 6.95 -19.25 -11.75
C VAL A 87 5.54 -18.69 -11.61
N GLN A 88 4.50 -19.43 -12.02
CA GLN A 88 3.12 -18.98 -11.89
C GLN A 88 2.70 -18.76 -10.43
N THR A 89 3.09 -19.67 -9.54
CA THR A 89 2.91 -19.54 -8.08
C THR A 89 3.61 -18.28 -7.56
N CYS A 90 4.87 -18.05 -7.91
CA CYS A 90 5.60 -16.86 -7.46
C CYS A 90 5.04 -15.55 -8.04
N LEU A 91 4.49 -15.59 -9.26
CA LEU A 91 3.76 -14.45 -9.84
C LEU A 91 2.46 -14.18 -9.09
N ALA A 92 1.75 -15.22 -8.62
CA ALA A 92 0.58 -15.07 -7.76
C ALA A 92 0.94 -14.42 -6.41
N VAL A 93 1.97 -14.93 -5.72
CA VAL A 93 2.53 -14.31 -4.49
C VAL A 93 2.86 -12.84 -4.72
N ARG A 94 3.55 -12.51 -5.83
CA ARG A 94 3.88 -11.13 -6.19
C ARG A 94 2.64 -10.25 -6.34
N ARG A 95 1.59 -10.73 -7.01
CA ARG A 95 0.33 -9.98 -7.18
C ARG A 95 -0.32 -9.68 -5.83
N GLU A 96 -0.46 -10.69 -4.99
CA GLU A 96 -1.05 -10.51 -3.66
C GLU A 96 -0.23 -9.58 -2.76
N LEU A 97 1.09 -9.71 -2.77
CA LEU A 97 1.96 -8.82 -2.01
C LEU A 97 1.88 -7.35 -2.50
N ILE A 98 1.64 -7.13 -3.80
CA ILE A 98 1.38 -5.80 -4.36
C ILE A 98 0.07 -5.20 -3.82
N ASN A 99 -0.95 -6.03 -3.63
CA ASN A 99 -2.22 -5.58 -3.08
C ASN A 99 -2.09 -5.33 -1.57
N TYR A 100 -1.47 -6.26 -0.85
CA TYR A 100 -1.17 -6.13 0.58
C TYR A 100 -0.35 -4.88 0.89
N LYS A 101 0.74 -4.60 0.14
CA LYS A 101 1.53 -3.38 0.39
C LYS A 101 0.68 -2.11 0.24
N LYS A 102 -0.29 -2.08 -0.68
CA LYS A 102 -1.14 -0.91 -0.92
C LYS A 102 -2.16 -0.77 0.22
N LEU A 103 -2.74 -1.87 0.72
CA LEU A 103 -3.52 -1.85 1.96
C LEU A 103 -2.72 -1.25 3.12
N CYS A 104 -1.50 -1.74 3.36
CA CYS A 104 -0.64 -1.23 4.43
C CYS A 104 -0.30 0.26 4.24
N LEU A 105 -0.26 0.79 3.01
CA LEU A 105 -0.11 2.24 2.76
C LEU A 105 -1.28 3.01 3.35
N HIS A 106 -2.50 2.55 3.10
CA HIS A 106 -3.72 3.24 3.55
C HIS A 106 -3.88 3.15 5.06
N MET A 107 -3.60 1.98 5.63
CA MET A 107 -3.57 1.82 7.08
C MET A 107 -2.50 2.71 7.71
N TRP A 108 -1.31 2.82 7.11
CA TRP A 108 -0.26 3.68 7.62
C TRP A 108 -0.65 5.16 7.53
N GLN A 109 -1.25 5.59 6.43
CA GLN A 109 -1.74 6.97 6.26
C GLN A 109 -2.86 7.30 7.27
N ALA A 110 -3.82 6.40 7.45
CA ALA A 110 -4.87 6.54 8.46
C ALA A 110 -4.28 6.57 9.87
N GLY A 111 -3.34 5.68 10.16
CA GLY A 111 -2.64 5.59 11.44
C GLY A 111 -1.83 6.85 11.74
N ALA A 112 -1.10 7.39 10.77
CA ALA A 112 -0.37 8.65 10.92
C ALA A 112 -1.30 9.84 11.16
N ALA A 113 -2.51 9.84 10.60
CA ALA A 113 -3.53 10.85 10.89
C ALA A 113 -4.04 10.73 12.33
N VAL A 114 -4.36 9.52 12.80
CA VAL A 114 -4.78 9.24 14.19
C VAL A 114 -3.66 9.59 15.18
N GLU A 115 -2.41 9.22 14.89
CA GLU A 115 -1.24 9.58 15.69
C GLU A 115 -1.09 11.10 15.79
N LYS A 116 -1.26 11.83 14.67
CA LYS A 116 -1.21 13.29 14.66
C LYS A 116 -2.32 13.89 15.53
N ASP A 117 -3.54 13.40 15.43
CA ASP A 117 -4.68 13.86 16.22
C ASP A 117 -4.44 13.62 17.72
N LEU A 118 -4.00 12.42 18.10
CA LEU A 118 -3.64 12.10 19.49
C LEU A 118 -2.49 12.97 19.99
N ARG A 119 -1.51 13.29 19.14
CA ARG A 119 -0.41 14.20 19.47
C ARG A 119 -0.91 15.63 19.70
N GLN A 120 -1.86 16.11 18.90
CA GLN A 120 -2.50 17.42 19.11
C GLN A 120 -3.24 17.46 20.44
N LEU A 121 -4.06 16.45 20.71
CA LEU A 121 -4.80 16.32 21.97
C LEU A 121 -3.85 16.25 23.17
N ALA A 122 -2.79 15.43 23.10
CA ALA A 122 -1.78 15.33 24.16
C ALA A 122 -1.06 16.67 24.37
N SER A 123 -0.76 17.39 23.30
CA SER A 123 -0.14 18.72 23.37
C SER A 123 -1.09 19.80 23.91
N PHE A 124 -2.39 19.65 23.68
CA PHE A 124 -3.43 20.54 24.18
C PHE A 124 -3.66 20.33 25.68
N PHE A 125 -3.99 19.11 26.06
CA PHE A 125 -4.35 18.74 27.43
C PHE A 125 -3.16 18.56 28.36
N TYR A 126 -1.92 18.71 27.85
CA TYR A 126 -0.69 18.59 28.63
C TYR A 126 -0.80 19.23 30.01
N CYS A 127 -0.42 18.45 31.02
CA CYS A 127 -0.25 18.89 32.39
C CYS A 127 0.90 18.11 33.06
N GLU A 128 1.57 18.75 34.02
CA GLU A 128 2.57 18.07 34.84
C GLU A 128 1.89 17.06 35.77
N LEU A 129 2.27 15.78 35.64
CA LEU A 129 1.67 14.68 36.40
C LEU A 129 2.25 14.57 37.82
N VAL A 130 3.53 14.92 38.00
CA VAL A 130 4.28 14.74 39.24
C VAL A 130 3.96 15.83 40.26
N ASN A 131 3.85 17.08 39.83
CA ASN A 131 3.78 18.24 40.74
C ASN A 131 2.36 18.55 41.24
N GLY A 132 1.35 17.77 40.88
CA GLY A 132 0.03 17.84 41.49
C GLY A 132 -0.85 19.06 41.15
N LYS A 133 -0.34 20.06 40.41
CA LYS A 133 -0.99 21.38 40.25
C LYS A 133 -2.20 21.43 39.30
N ALA A 134 -2.41 20.40 38.48
CA ALA A 134 -3.48 20.39 37.50
C ALA A 134 -4.79 19.79 38.05
N PRO A 135 -5.97 20.31 37.65
CA PRO A 135 -7.26 19.73 38.02
C PRO A 135 -7.34 18.24 37.64
N ASP A 136 -7.95 17.43 38.50
CA ASP A 136 -8.01 15.97 38.33
C ASP A 136 -8.63 15.56 36.99
N ALA A 137 -9.70 16.24 36.57
CA ALA A 137 -10.34 15.99 35.28
C ALA A 137 -9.40 16.22 34.08
N ARG A 138 -8.53 17.24 34.14
CA ARG A 138 -7.53 17.49 33.06
C ARG A 138 -6.42 16.46 33.10
N ARG A 139 -5.98 16.08 34.30
CA ARG A 139 -4.96 15.04 34.51
C ARG A 139 -5.41 13.71 33.95
N GLN A 140 -6.61 13.27 34.30
CA GLN A 140 -7.19 12.02 33.81
C GLN A 140 -7.26 12.01 32.28
N ARG A 141 -7.81 13.07 31.67
CA ARG A 141 -7.85 13.20 30.20
C ARG A 141 -6.45 13.13 29.58
N TYR A 142 -5.48 13.84 30.14
CA TYR A 142 -4.12 13.81 29.61
C TYR A 142 -3.50 12.41 29.68
N VAL A 143 -3.69 11.68 30.79
CA VAL A 143 -3.20 10.29 30.93
C VAL A 143 -3.88 9.37 29.92
N GLU A 144 -5.19 9.42 29.78
CA GLU A 144 -5.95 8.62 28.82
C GLU A 144 -5.47 8.86 27.38
N ILE A 145 -5.33 10.13 26.98
CA ILE A 145 -4.86 10.53 25.65
C ILE A 145 -3.40 10.12 25.45
N ALA A 146 -2.53 10.34 26.43
CA ALA A 146 -1.12 9.97 26.37
C ALA A 146 -0.95 8.45 26.25
N ASN A 147 -1.81 7.68 26.93
CA ASN A 147 -1.78 6.23 26.84
C ASN A 147 -2.17 5.76 25.45
N ALA A 148 -3.33 6.23 24.95
CA ALA A 148 -3.79 5.95 23.61
C ALA A 148 -2.79 6.39 22.53
N PHE A 149 -2.12 7.52 22.73
CA PHE A 149 -1.07 8.02 21.84
C PHE A 149 0.12 7.05 21.76
N ASN A 150 0.64 6.58 22.90
CA ASN A 150 1.79 5.68 22.90
C ASN A 150 1.46 4.30 22.33
N GLU A 151 0.26 3.77 22.59
CA GLU A 151 -0.20 2.54 21.92
C GLU A 151 -0.35 2.74 20.41
N CYS A 152 -0.97 3.86 19.99
CA CYS A 152 -1.12 4.17 18.57
C CYS A 152 0.23 4.28 17.88
N ARG A 153 1.25 4.88 18.51
CA ARG A 153 2.62 4.92 17.97
C ARG A 153 3.21 3.55 17.74
N GLY A 154 2.98 2.61 18.66
CA GLY A 154 3.38 1.22 18.50
C GLY A 154 2.70 0.54 17.30
N ALA A 155 1.38 0.72 17.19
CA ALA A 155 0.60 0.20 16.06
C ALA A 155 1.05 0.78 14.72
N VAL A 156 1.21 2.11 14.64
CA VAL A 156 1.63 2.82 13.42
C VAL A 156 3.04 2.42 13.00
N ALA A 157 3.96 2.22 13.94
CA ALA A 157 5.30 1.72 13.64
C ALA A 157 5.26 0.32 12.99
N ALA A 158 4.41 -0.58 13.49
CA ALA A 158 4.24 -1.91 12.90
C ALA A 158 3.64 -1.83 11.48
N ILE A 159 2.59 -1.03 11.29
CA ILE A 159 1.96 -0.83 9.98
C ILE A 159 2.96 -0.21 8.99
N PHE A 160 3.80 0.72 9.46
CA PHE A 160 4.86 1.29 8.65
C PHE A 160 5.83 0.21 8.15
N ASP A 161 6.30 -0.68 9.03
CA ASP A 161 7.22 -1.74 8.62
C ASP A 161 6.60 -2.70 7.60
N ALA A 162 5.34 -3.11 7.77
CA ALA A 162 4.63 -3.91 6.76
C ALA A 162 4.55 -3.21 5.41
N ARG A 163 4.24 -1.91 5.40
CA ARG A 163 4.24 -1.12 4.15
C ARG A 163 5.65 -1.05 3.56
N HIS A 164 6.63 -0.71 4.38
CA HIS A 164 8.00 -0.44 3.96
C HIS A 164 8.67 -1.70 3.39
N PHE A 165 8.63 -2.81 4.12
CA PHE A 165 9.22 -4.08 3.68
C PHE A 165 8.44 -4.72 2.54
N SER A 166 7.10 -4.73 2.55
CA SER A 166 6.35 -5.26 1.39
C SER A 166 6.62 -4.44 0.12
N LYS A 167 6.79 -3.11 0.24
CA LYS A 167 7.24 -2.27 -0.87
C LYS A 167 8.66 -2.62 -1.30
N ALA A 168 9.59 -2.78 -0.36
CA ALA A 168 10.98 -3.13 -0.65
C ALA A 168 11.09 -4.48 -1.37
N ILE A 169 10.33 -5.49 -0.93
CA ILE A 169 10.26 -6.81 -1.56
C ILE A 169 9.74 -6.68 -3.00
N CYS A 170 8.61 -5.99 -3.22
CA CYS A 170 8.12 -5.75 -4.58
C CYS A 170 9.11 -4.95 -5.47
N ALA A 171 9.96 -4.14 -4.85
CA ALA A 171 10.93 -3.28 -5.51
C ALA A 171 12.31 -3.92 -5.69
N LEU A 172 12.48 -5.21 -5.34
CA LEU A 172 13.74 -5.92 -5.58
C LEU A 172 14.21 -5.75 -7.04
N PRO A 173 15.52 -5.59 -7.28
CA PRO A 173 16.05 -5.50 -8.63
C PRO A 173 15.67 -6.73 -9.45
N ARG A 174 15.44 -6.52 -10.74
CA ARG A 174 15.13 -7.62 -11.66
C ARG A 174 16.40 -8.29 -12.17
N HIS A 175 17.47 -7.52 -12.36
CA HIS A 175 18.74 -8.05 -12.82
C HIS A 175 19.55 -8.58 -11.63
N VAL A 176 20.05 -9.81 -11.73
CA VAL A 176 20.73 -10.50 -10.63
C VAL A 176 22.04 -9.82 -10.20
N LYS A 177 22.74 -9.19 -11.15
CA LYS A 177 24.02 -8.49 -10.88
C LYS A 177 23.87 -7.20 -10.07
N THR A 178 22.68 -6.57 -10.07
CA THR A 178 22.45 -5.32 -9.32
C THR A 178 22.57 -5.51 -7.80
N GLY A 179 22.45 -6.75 -7.32
CA GLY A 179 22.48 -7.09 -5.89
C GLY A 179 21.14 -6.88 -5.20
N MET A 180 21.13 -7.00 -3.87
CA MET A 180 19.92 -6.91 -3.05
C MET A 180 20.03 -5.79 -2.01
N PRO A 181 18.92 -5.14 -1.61
CA PRO A 181 18.96 -4.15 -0.54
C PRO A 181 19.49 -4.76 0.76
N TRP A 182 20.50 -4.12 1.38
CA TRP A 182 21.15 -4.64 2.59
C TRP A 182 20.19 -4.93 3.76
N LYS A 183 19.03 -4.26 3.79
CA LYS A 183 18.03 -4.45 4.84
C LYS A 183 17.58 -5.90 4.95
N PHE A 184 17.54 -6.67 3.86
CA PHE A 184 17.13 -8.08 3.89
C PHE A 184 18.16 -8.99 4.56
N GLU A 185 19.46 -8.69 4.41
CA GLU A 185 20.54 -9.45 5.08
C GLU A 185 20.72 -9.06 6.54
N ALA A 186 20.18 -7.91 6.95
CA ALA A 186 20.22 -7.41 8.32
C ALA A 186 18.90 -7.63 9.08
N LEU A 187 18.00 -8.48 8.58
CA LEU A 187 16.81 -8.87 9.31
C LEU A 187 17.19 -9.79 10.49
N PRO A 188 16.53 -9.65 11.67
CA PRO A 188 15.42 -8.74 11.97
C PRO A 188 15.81 -7.32 12.38
N GLN A 189 17.11 -7.03 12.56
CA GLN A 189 17.58 -5.75 13.11
C GLN A 189 17.26 -4.54 12.23
N SER A 190 17.06 -4.76 10.93
CA SER A 190 16.70 -3.72 9.96
C SER A 190 15.23 -3.29 10.01
N LEU A 191 14.37 -3.98 10.77
CA LEU A 191 13.00 -3.57 11.05
C LEU A 191 13.00 -2.25 11.83
N GLU A 192 12.15 -1.28 11.47
CA GLU A 192 11.96 -0.06 12.27
C GLU A 192 11.39 -0.38 13.66
N LEU A 193 10.61 -1.45 13.76
CA LEU A 193 10.11 -2.05 15.01
C LEU A 193 11.22 -2.49 15.96
N TRP A 194 12.38 -2.88 15.44
CA TRP A 194 13.47 -3.41 16.26
C TRP A 194 14.01 -2.35 17.21
N LYS A 195 14.00 -1.08 16.80
CA LYS A 195 14.50 0.05 17.59
C LYS A 195 13.72 0.29 18.88
N PRO A 196 12.38 0.44 18.88
CA PRO A 196 11.63 0.58 20.12
C PRO A 196 11.75 -0.66 21.04
N LEU A 197 11.92 -1.87 20.49
CA LEU A 197 12.18 -3.07 21.29
C LEU A 197 13.56 -3.04 21.95
N GLU A 198 14.63 -2.64 21.23
CA GLU A 198 15.95 -2.41 21.82
C GLU A 198 15.93 -1.34 22.91
N GLN A 199 15.20 -0.24 22.69
CA GLN A 199 15.05 0.81 23.70
C GLN A 199 14.32 0.31 24.94
N ALA A 200 13.31 -0.54 24.76
CA ALA A 200 12.55 -1.16 25.83
C ALA A 200 13.41 -2.15 26.63
N GLN A 201 14.18 -3.01 25.94
CA GLN A 201 15.14 -3.91 26.56
C GLN A 201 16.23 -3.12 27.33
N HIS A 202 16.81 -2.10 26.71
CA HIS A 202 17.82 -1.26 27.34
C HIS A 202 17.28 -0.59 28.61
N PHE A 203 16.02 -0.12 28.60
CA PHE A 203 15.38 0.38 29.80
C PHE A 203 15.31 -0.69 30.90
N LEU A 204 14.83 -1.90 30.58
CA LEU A 204 14.73 -3.00 31.56
C LEU A 204 16.09 -3.46 32.10
N GLU A 205 17.17 -3.33 31.32
CA GLU A 205 18.52 -3.67 31.76
C GLU A 205 19.15 -2.59 32.66
N ASN A 206 18.69 -1.35 32.55
CA ASN A 206 19.34 -0.20 33.17
C ASN A 206 18.41 0.61 34.10
N TYR A 207 17.19 0.16 34.37
CA TYR A 207 16.21 0.94 35.14
C TYR A 207 16.70 1.26 36.56
N GLN A 208 17.48 0.38 37.19
CA GLN A 208 18.07 0.62 38.52
C GLN A 208 19.10 1.77 38.48
N GLN A 209 19.93 1.83 37.44
CA GLN A 209 20.86 2.95 37.25
C GLN A 209 20.10 4.24 36.94
N MET A 210 19.01 4.14 36.18
CA MET A 210 18.11 5.28 35.92
C MET A 210 17.42 5.74 37.21
N ASP A 211 17.00 4.84 38.10
CA ASP A 211 16.42 5.14 39.42
C ASP A 211 17.38 6.01 40.23
N VAL A 212 18.64 5.55 40.40
CA VAL A 212 19.69 6.30 41.11
C VAL A 212 19.94 7.67 40.46
N PHE A 213 20.00 7.73 39.12
CA PHE A 213 20.19 8.98 38.39
C PHE A 213 19.05 9.98 38.63
N PHE A 214 17.80 9.55 38.50
CA PHE A 214 16.64 10.40 38.72
C PHE A 214 16.50 10.83 40.17
N ALA A 215 16.82 9.95 41.13
CA ALA A 215 16.88 10.30 42.55
C ALA A 215 17.88 11.42 42.82
N SER A 216 19.06 11.40 42.18
CA SER A 216 20.06 12.47 42.36
C SER A 216 19.64 13.83 41.79
N ILE A 217 18.85 13.86 40.71
CA ILE A 217 18.38 15.12 40.10
C ILE A 217 17.42 15.83 41.06
N HIS A 218 16.52 15.08 41.70
CA HIS A 218 15.50 15.67 42.57
C HIS A 218 16.02 16.03 43.97
N GLN A 219 17.12 15.42 44.44
CA GLN A 219 17.79 15.82 45.67
C GLN A 219 18.52 17.17 45.53
N ASP A 220 19.05 17.48 44.34
CA ASP A 220 19.70 18.77 44.05
C ASP A 220 18.71 19.96 43.98
N GLU A 221 17.40 19.72 43.85
CA GLU A 221 16.37 20.76 43.76
C GLU A 221 15.78 21.19 45.14
N THR A 222 16.12 20.50 46.23
CA THR A 222 15.71 20.91 47.59
C THR A 222 16.61 22.04 48.11
N PRO A 223 16.09 23.25 48.35
CA PRO A 223 16.87 24.41 48.76
C PRO A 223 17.12 24.37 50.27
N THR A 224 17.91 23.41 50.72
CA THR A 224 18.53 23.46 52.04
C THR A 224 20.02 23.43 51.80
N LYS A 225 20.62 24.61 51.61
CA LYS A 225 22.04 24.80 51.88
C LYS A 225 22.18 24.77 53.41
N PRO A 226 22.76 23.74 54.02
CA PRO A 226 23.35 23.92 55.33
C PRO A 226 24.56 24.83 55.15
N GLU A 227 24.68 25.88 55.95
CA GLU A 227 25.94 26.59 56.12
C GLU A 227 26.95 25.60 56.73
N THR A 228 27.80 24.99 55.90
CA THR A 228 28.90 24.16 56.39
C THR A 228 30.20 24.93 56.49
N PRO A 229 31.04 24.63 57.51
CA PRO A 229 32.20 25.42 57.89
C PRO A 229 33.34 25.23 56.89
N GLU A 230 34.15 26.28 56.75
CA GLU A 230 35.38 26.28 55.95
C GLU A 230 36.35 25.18 56.42
N GLY A 231 36.69 24.22 55.55
CA GLY A 231 37.90 23.41 55.75
C GLY A 231 37.90 21.92 55.45
N GLU A 232 36.94 21.34 54.72
CA GLU A 232 37.01 19.92 54.33
C GLU A 232 37.18 19.76 52.80
N GLU A 233 38.17 18.95 52.39
CA GLU A 233 38.47 18.63 50.99
C GLU A 233 37.23 18.04 50.30
N GLU A 234 36.78 18.69 49.22
CA GLU A 234 35.73 18.18 48.33
C GLU A 234 36.17 16.83 47.73
N VAL A 235 35.72 15.74 48.35
CA VAL A 235 35.72 14.42 47.71
C VAL A 235 34.78 14.54 46.49
N MET A 236 35.36 14.57 45.28
CA MET A 236 34.62 14.55 44.02
C MET A 236 33.75 13.28 43.92
N VAL A 237 32.55 13.31 44.48
CA VAL A 237 31.53 12.29 44.26
C VAL A 237 31.06 12.44 42.81
N THR A 238 31.47 11.51 41.95
CA THR A 238 31.07 11.49 40.55
C THR A 238 29.56 11.33 40.45
N LYS A 239 28.86 12.37 39.97
CA LYS A 239 27.40 12.33 39.78
C LYS A 239 27.03 11.11 38.93
N PRO A 240 26.01 10.33 39.31
CA PRO A 240 25.56 9.20 38.51
C PRO A 240 25.23 9.68 37.10
N SER A 241 25.67 8.93 36.09
CA SER A 241 25.47 9.29 34.69
C SER A 241 24.32 8.50 34.09
N LYS A 242 23.54 9.13 33.20
CA LYS A 242 22.49 8.44 32.47
C LYS A 242 23.10 7.32 31.60
N PRO A 243 22.53 6.10 31.60
CA PRO A 243 22.97 5.02 30.74
C PRO A 243 23.09 5.46 29.28
N LYS A 244 24.22 5.15 28.64
CA LYS A 244 24.47 5.51 27.24
C LYS A 244 23.62 4.62 26.33
N LEU A 245 22.79 5.24 25.51
CA LEU A 245 22.07 4.57 24.44
C LEU A 245 23.05 4.12 23.36
N CYS A 246 22.94 2.86 22.94
CA CYS A 246 23.68 2.38 21.78
C CYS A 246 23.16 3.09 20.52
N THR A 247 23.99 3.93 19.90
CA THR A 247 23.67 4.57 18.63
C THR A 247 23.97 3.61 17.49
N ARG A 248 22.92 3.20 16.76
CA ARG A 248 23.11 2.45 15.53
C ARG A 248 23.81 3.31 14.48
N GLN A 249 24.78 2.71 13.78
CA GLN A 249 25.38 3.33 12.61
C GLN A 249 24.33 3.47 11.51
N TRP A 250 24.22 4.67 10.95
CA TRP A 250 23.36 4.92 9.79
C TRP A 250 23.92 4.17 8.56
N LYS A 251 23.02 3.52 7.81
CA LYS A 251 23.33 2.90 6.53
C LYS A 251 22.33 3.40 5.50
N SER A 252 22.82 3.81 4.33
CA SER A 252 21.99 4.27 3.22
C SER A 252 20.97 3.21 2.79
N GLU A 253 19.71 3.60 2.61
CA GLU A 253 18.66 2.70 2.11
C GLU A 253 18.94 2.18 0.69
N ARG A 254 19.78 2.89 -0.08
CA ARG A 254 20.12 2.56 -1.46
C ARG A 254 21.32 1.61 -1.58
N LYS A 255 21.90 1.17 -0.45
CA LYS A 255 23.06 0.28 -0.48
C LYS A 255 22.63 -1.13 -0.89
N PHE A 256 23.10 -1.58 -2.03
CA PHE A 256 22.99 -2.97 -2.46
C PHE A 256 24.16 -3.80 -1.92
N VAL A 257 23.91 -5.07 -1.65
CA VAL A 257 24.89 -6.07 -1.22
C VAL A 257 24.73 -7.33 -2.06
N GLN A 258 25.79 -8.12 -2.16
CA GLN A 258 25.67 -9.47 -2.71
C GLN A 258 24.82 -10.32 -1.78
N SER A 259 23.92 -11.10 -2.36
CA SER A 259 22.94 -11.91 -1.64
C SER A 259 22.47 -13.04 -2.53
N ASP A 260 22.27 -14.21 -1.93
CA ASP A 260 21.70 -15.38 -2.61
C ASP A 260 20.24 -15.19 -3.01
N LEU A 261 19.51 -14.24 -2.38
CA LEU A 261 18.10 -13.96 -2.70
C LEU A 261 17.87 -13.68 -4.19
N GLY A 262 18.84 -13.08 -4.87
CA GLY A 262 18.73 -12.73 -6.29
C GLY A 262 19.02 -13.87 -7.25
N SER A 263 19.86 -14.82 -6.85
CA SER A 263 20.47 -15.80 -7.77
C SER A 263 20.06 -17.24 -7.48
N GLU A 264 19.68 -17.58 -6.24
CA GLU A 264 19.34 -18.94 -5.82
C GLU A 264 18.13 -19.49 -6.60
N GLY A 265 17.04 -18.74 -6.68
CA GLY A 265 15.85 -19.18 -7.41
C GLY A 265 16.10 -19.36 -8.91
N LEU A 266 16.90 -18.48 -9.52
CA LEU A 266 17.28 -18.61 -10.93
C LEU A 266 18.14 -19.86 -11.16
N ARG A 267 19.17 -20.07 -10.33
CA ARG A 267 20.00 -21.28 -10.38
C ARG A 267 19.15 -22.54 -10.21
N SER A 268 18.23 -22.55 -9.26
CA SER A 268 17.33 -23.69 -9.04
C SER A 268 16.48 -24.00 -10.27
N MET A 269 15.90 -23.00 -10.95
CA MET A 269 15.14 -23.21 -12.18
C MET A 269 16.00 -23.76 -13.32
N LEU A 270 17.22 -23.25 -13.49
CA LEU A 270 18.14 -23.75 -14.51
C LEU A 270 18.59 -25.19 -14.23
N CYS A 271 18.89 -25.53 -12.97
CA CYS A 271 19.18 -26.90 -12.55
C CYS A 271 17.98 -27.85 -12.73
N SER A 272 16.74 -27.36 -12.59
CA SER A 272 15.54 -28.17 -12.86
C SER A 272 15.46 -28.63 -14.32
N ILE A 273 16.01 -27.86 -15.26
CA ILE A 273 16.11 -28.27 -16.67
C ILE A 273 17.10 -29.43 -16.80
N GLU A 274 18.29 -29.30 -16.21
CA GLU A 274 19.32 -30.35 -16.24
C GLU A 274 18.84 -31.65 -15.57
N ALA A 275 18.04 -31.55 -14.52
CA ALA A 275 17.46 -32.68 -13.81
C ALA A 275 16.51 -33.55 -14.66
N THR A 276 15.99 -33.01 -15.78
CA THR A 276 15.21 -33.80 -16.75
C THR A 276 16.07 -34.66 -17.69
N GLY A 277 17.41 -34.60 -17.55
CA GLY A 277 18.36 -35.20 -18.48
C GLY A 277 18.63 -34.33 -19.72
N LEU A 278 17.89 -33.23 -19.91
CA LEU A 278 18.10 -32.27 -20.99
C LEU A 278 19.34 -31.41 -20.73
N ARG A 279 20.41 -31.67 -21.50
CA ARG A 279 21.63 -30.84 -21.47
C ARG A 279 21.56 -29.75 -22.54
N LEU A 280 21.06 -28.58 -22.14
CA LEU A 280 21.08 -27.41 -23.01
C LEU A 280 22.53 -26.94 -23.26
N PRO A 281 22.90 -26.62 -24.51
CA PRO A 281 24.14 -25.93 -24.81
C PRO A 281 24.25 -24.60 -24.04
N PRO A 282 25.46 -24.12 -23.71
CA PRO A 282 25.64 -22.92 -22.89
C PRO A 282 24.88 -21.68 -23.40
N ARG A 283 24.79 -21.50 -24.72
CA ARG A 283 24.06 -20.39 -25.35
C ARG A 283 22.54 -20.51 -25.23
N ALA A 284 22.00 -21.73 -25.35
CA ALA A 284 20.58 -22.00 -25.14
C ALA A 284 20.20 -21.78 -23.68
N LEU A 285 21.05 -22.25 -22.75
CA LEU A 285 20.86 -22.02 -21.32
C LEU A 285 20.92 -20.53 -20.97
N LEU A 286 21.87 -19.79 -21.55
CA LEU A 286 21.96 -18.33 -21.40
C LEU A 286 20.69 -17.63 -21.94
N TYR A 287 20.18 -18.05 -23.10
CA TYR A 287 18.94 -17.48 -23.64
C TYR A 287 17.76 -17.69 -22.67
N VAL A 288 17.59 -18.92 -22.15
CA VAL A 288 16.55 -19.22 -21.14
C VAL A 288 16.74 -18.35 -19.88
N GLU A 289 17.98 -18.21 -19.40
CA GLU A 289 18.32 -17.34 -18.28
C GLU A 289 17.89 -15.88 -18.53
N LEU A 290 18.24 -15.33 -19.70
CA LEU A 290 17.87 -13.96 -20.09
C LEU A 290 16.36 -13.77 -20.20
N VAL A 291 15.62 -14.75 -20.72
CA VAL A 291 14.14 -14.71 -20.74
C VAL A 291 13.58 -14.65 -19.31
N LEU A 292 14.05 -15.52 -18.42
CA LEU A 292 13.59 -15.58 -17.02
C LEU A 292 13.90 -14.27 -16.26
N ILE A 293 15.04 -13.63 -16.54
CA ILE A 293 15.40 -12.32 -15.99
C ILE A 293 14.53 -11.21 -16.62
N ALA A 294 14.51 -11.10 -17.95
CA ALA A 294 13.83 -10.03 -18.67
C ALA A 294 12.34 -9.95 -18.32
N ARG A 295 11.66 -11.10 -18.28
CA ARG A 295 10.22 -11.19 -18.02
C ARG A 295 9.86 -11.24 -16.53
N GLY A 296 10.88 -11.25 -15.66
CA GLY A 296 10.73 -11.09 -14.22
C GLY A 296 10.35 -12.37 -13.46
N ALA A 297 10.57 -13.54 -14.05
CA ALA A 297 10.40 -14.83 -13.38
C ALA A 297 11.40 -14.99 -12.23
N SER A 298 12.69 -14.69 -12.46
CA SER A 298 13.72 -14.73 -11.41
C SER A 298 13.37 -13.80 -10.24
N LYS A 299 12.91 -12.59 -10.54
CA LYS A 299 12.43 -11.61 -9.54
C LYS A 299 11.23 -12.13 -8.75
N ALA A 300 10.31 -12.85 -9.38
CA ALA A 300 9.14 -13.40 -8.69
C ALA A 300 9.58 -14.41 -7.61
N LEU A 301 10.57 -15.27 -7.90
CA LEU A 301 11.15 -16.18 -6.92
C LEU A 301 11.86 -15.41 -5.79
N ALA A 302 12.68 -14.40 -6.15
CA ALA A 302 13.35 -13.56 -5.16
C ALA A 302 12.34 -12.87 -4.21
N ILE A 303 11.18 -12.44 -4.74
CA ILE A 303 10.09 -11.88 -3.94
C ILE A 303 9.57 -12.89 -2.92
N ARG A 304 9.32 -14.13 -3.32
CA ARG A 304 8.84 -15.19 -2.41
C ARG A 304 9.87 -15.48 -1.32
N SER A 305 11.14 -15.67 -1.68
CA SER A 305 12.21 -15.92 -0.70
C SER A 305 12.40 -14.75 0.28
N ALA A 306 12.37 -13.51 -0.22
CA ALA A 306 12.47 -12.32 0.63
C ALA A 306 11.24 -12.17 1.55
N LEU A 307 10.05 -12.54 1.08
CA LEU A 307 8.84 -12.58 1.90
C LEU A 307 8.97 -13.60 3.04
N CYS A 308 9.46 -14.82 2.78
CA CYS A 308 9.69 -15.81 3.83
C CYS A 308 10.69 -15.33 4.89
N ARG A 309 11.80 -14.69 4.47
CA ARG A 309 12.76 -14.07 5.41
C ARG A 309 12.11 -12.97 6.25
N TYR A 310 11.25 -12.17 5.64
CA TYR A 310 10.51 -11.11 6.35
C TYR A 310 9.52 -11.68 7.37
N ILE A 311 8.77 -12.74 7.04
CA ILE A 311 7.87 -13.44 7.97
C ILE A 311 8.65 -13.97 9.18
N ALA A 312 9.76 -14.67 8.95
CA ALA A 312 10.61 -15.18 10.03
C ALA A 312 11.15 -14.06 10.94
N ALA A 313 11.52 -12.91 10.37
CA ALA A 313 11.97 -11.75 11.13
C ALA A 313 10.85 -11.09 11.95
N LEU A 314 9.63 -11.01 11.40
CA LEU A 314 8.46 -10.54 12.13
C LEU A 314 8.10 -11.47 13.29
N GLN A 315 8.19 -12.78 13.10
CA GLN A 315 7.97 -13.76 14.18
C GLN A 315 8.94 -13.53 15.33
N GLN A 316 10.24 -13.36 15.03
CA GLN A 316 11.26 -13.04 16.04
C GLN A 316 10.96 -11.74 16.79
N ALA A 317 10.53 -10.69 16.07
CA ALA A 317 10.14 -9.41 16.69
C ALA A 317 8.89 -9.55 17.57
N CYS A 318 7.89 -10.32 17.13
CA CYS A 318 6.68 -10.61 17.89
C CYS A 318 6.99 -11.36 19.19
N ASP A 319 7.78 -12.43 19.12
CA ASP A 319 8.18 -13.21 20.29
C ASP A 319 8.99 -12.39 21.29
N TRP A 320 9.87 -11.51 20.79
CA TRP A 320 10.63 -10.60 21.65
C TRP A 320 9.74 -9.55 22.31
N ALA A 321 8.81 -8.96 21.56
CA ALA A 321 7.83 -8.02 22.08
C ALA A 321 6.97 -8.64 23.19
N LYS A 322 6.52 -9.89 23.04
CA LYS A 322 5.77 -10.63 24.08
C LYS A 322 6.59 -10.80 25.37
N ARG A 323 7.85 -11.22 25.26
CA ARG A 323 8.75 -11.34 26.42
C ARG A 323 8.98 -10.00 27.13
N LEU A 324 9.15 -8.93 26.37
CA LEU A 324 9.31 -7.59 26.93
C LEU A 324 8.02 -7.13 27.63
N GLU A 325 6.85 -7.39 27.05
CA GLU A 325 5.57 -7.02 27.64
C GLU A 325 5.40 -7.60 29.05
N GLU A 326 5.66 -8.90 29.22
CA GLU A 326 5.58 -9.58 30.52
C GLU A 326 6.55 -8.99 31.54
N ARG A 327 7.81 -8.76 31.16
CA ARG A 327 8.80 -8.13 32.05
C ARG A 327 8.41 -6.71 32.47
N PHE A 328 7.78 -5.95 31.59
CA PHE A 328 7.25 -4.62 31.95
C PHE A 328 6.02 -4.70 32.85
N LYS A 329 5.15 -5.71 32.67
CA LYS A 329 4.03 -5.94 33.59
C LYS A 329 4.55 -6.21 34.99
N GLU A 330 5.48 -7.14 35.15
CA GLU A 330 6.15 -7.46 36.42
C GLU A 330 6.79 -6.22 37.07
N LEU A 331 7.54 -5.43 36.29
CA LEU A 331 8.19 -4.22 36.80
C LEU A 331 7.19 -3.15 37.27
N LEU A 332 6.06 -3.01 36.57
CA LEU A 332 5.08 -1.94 36.81
C LEU A 332 3.93 -2.38 37.74
N GLU A 333 3.93 -3.61 38.24
CA GLU A 333 2.93 -4.06 39.20
C GLU A 333 2.97 -3.21 40.48
N PRO A 334 1.83 -2.74 41.01
CA PRO A 334 1.79 -1.91 42.22
C PRO A 334 2.39 -2.56 43.47
N SER A 335 2.42 -3.90 43.50
CA SER A 335 3.01 -4.71 44.57
C SER A 335 4.51 -4.93 44.41
N SER A 336 5.12 -4.53 43.29
CA SER A 336 6.55 -4.72 43.07
C SER A 336 7.34 -3.71 43.93
N THR A 337 8.30 -4.20 44.72
CA THR A 337 9.26 -3.35 45.44
C THR A 337 10.42 -2.91 44.54
N SER A 338 10.25 -3.01 43.21
CA SER A 338 11.34 -2.89 42.25
C SER A 338 11.73 -1.45 41.93
N LEU A 339 10.82 -0.48 42.09
CA LEU A 339 11.08 0.95 41.88
C LEU A 339 11.08 1.68 43.23
N SER A 340 12.08 2.52 43.47
CA SER A 340 12.11 3.36 44.68
C SER A 340 10.96 4.39 44.67
N SER A 341 10.50 4.80 45.85
CA SER A 341 9.48 5.86 45.99
C SER A 341 9.95 7.18 45.36
N THR A 342 11.25 7.48 45.45
CA THR A 342 11.90 8.63 44.82
C THR A 342 11.85 8.55 43.29
N ALA A 343 12.12 7.39 42.69
CA ALA A 343 12.00 7.21 41.24
C ALA A 343 10.55 7.22 40.75
N ILE A 344 9.60 6.73 41.56
CA ILE A 344 8.18 6.87 41.26
C ILE A 344 7.81 8.36 41.23
N SER A 345 8.24 9.13 42.23
CA SER A 345 8.08 10.58 42.26
C SER A 345 8.76 11.26 41.07
N ALA A 346 9.90 10.77 40.60
CA ALA A 346 10.59 11.28 39.42
C ALA A 346 9.95 10.87 38.07
N GLY A 347 8.90 10.05 38.08
CA GLY A 347 8.19 9.62 36.88
C GLY A 347 8.85 8.46 36.11
N LEU A 348 9.77 7.70 36.70
CA LEU A 348 10.40 6.54 36.04
C LEU A 348 9.36 5.47 35.64
N HIS A 349 8.32 5.28 36.45
CA HIS A 349 7.19 4.40 36.15
C HIS A 349 6.42 4.85 34.89
N LEU A 350 6.32 6.18 34.63
CA LEU A 350 5.71 6.72 33.42
C LEU A 350 6.57 6.43 32.18
N HIS A 351 7.90 6.45 32.33
CA HIS A 351 8.83 6.05 31.27
C HIS A 351 8.67 4.56 30.93
N GLY A 352 8.61 3.68 31.94
CA GLY A 352 8.33 2.26 31.73
C GLY A 352 6.97 2.00 31.09
N THR A 353 5.93 2.69 31.58
CA THR A 353 4.57 2.63 31.04
C THR A 353 4.54 3.01 29.56
N ARG A 354 5.32 4.04 29.15
CA ARG A 354 5.45 4.41 27.73
C ARG A 354 5.94 3.26 26.86
N HIS A 355 6.96 2.52 27.32
CA HIS A 355 7.50 1.37 26.59
C HIS A 355 6.48 0.22 26.52
N LEU A 356 5.83 -0.09 27.64
CA LEU A 356 4.78 -1.11 27.69
C LEU A 356 3.63 -0.80 26.72
N LEU A 357 3.14 0.45 26.72
CA LEU A 357 2.04 0.86 25.85
C LEU A 357 2.44 0.81 24.37
N MET A 358 3.66 1.21 24.01
CA MET A 358 4.15 1.03 22.65
C MET A 358 4.17 -0.45 22.23
N ILE A 359 4.57 -1.37 23.13
CA ILE A 359 4.57 -2.82 22.87
C ILE A 359 3.13 -3.34 22.71
N LYS A 360 2.20 -2.98 23.60
CA LYS A 360 0.76 -3.30 23.50
C LYS A 360 0.10 -2.73 22.24
N GLY A 361 0.62 -1.60 21.76
CA GLY A 361 0.31 -1.00 20.49
C GLY A 361 0.65 -1.91 19.30
N MET A 362 1.87 -2.42 19.33
CA MET A 362 2.54 -3.14 18.26
C MET A 362 2.05 -4.58 18.11
N LEU A 363 1.88 -5.31 19.22
CA LEU A 363 1.65 -6.76 19.20
C LEU A 363 0.44 -7.22 18.38
N PRO A 364 -0.78 -6.65 18.55
CA PRO A 364 -1.95 -7.07 17.76
C PRO A 364 -1.74 -6.85 16.27
N VAL A 365 -0.94 -5.84 15.91
CA VAL A 365 -0.64 -5.54 14.52
C VAL A 365 0.35 -6.55 13.94
N LEU A 366 1.38 -6.96 14.69
CA LEU A 366 2.33 -7.97 14.25
C LEU A 366 1.66 -9.33 14.05
N GLU A 367 0.79 -9.72 14.98
CA GLU A 367 0.03 -10.97 14.90
C GLU A 367 -0.88 -10.99 13.67
N GLU A 368 -1.57 -9.87 13.40
CA GLU A 368 -2.41 -9.75 12.21
C GLU A 368 -1.58 -9.76 10.92
N MET A 369 -0.39 -9.14 10.91
CA MET A 369 0.51 -9.19 9.75
C MET A 369 0.96 -10.61 9.46
N LEU A 370 1.41 -11.35 10.46
CA LEU A 370 1.84 -12.75 10.30
C LEU A 370 0.70 -13.61 9.75
N ARG A 371 -0.51 -13.45 10.33
CA ARG A 371 -1.73 -14.14 9.89
C ARG A 371 -2.02 -14.00 8.39
N TRP A 372 -1.70 -12.86 7.78
CA TRP A 372 -1.96 -12.62 6.36
C TRP A 372 -0.76 -12.85 5.45
N LEU A 373 0.46 -12.59 5.93
CA LEU A 373 1.66 -12.80 5.12
C LEU A 373 1.95 -14.28 4.88
N GLU A 374 1.62 -15.16 5.83
CA GLU A 374 1.75 -16.61 5.69
C GLU A 374 0.91 -17.14 4.51
N PRO A 375 -0.42 -16.96 4.44
CA PRO A 375 -1.21 -17.31 3.26
C PRO A 375 -0.72 -16.68 1.96
N ILE A 376 -0.29 -15.40 1.98
CA ILE A 376 0.28 -14.74 0.80
C ILE A 376 1.52 -15.50 0.29
N SER A 377 2.37 -16.00 1.18
CA SER A 377 3.60 -16.73 0.83
C SER A 377 3.35 -18.13 0.28
N GLU A 378 2.16 -18.67 0.57
CA GLU A 378 1.69 -20.00 0.18
C GLU A 378 0.76 -19.98 -1.05
N MET A 379 0.39 -18.79 -1.54
CA MET A 379 -0.47 -18.60 -2.72
C MET A 379 -0.02 -19.43 -3.92
N ARG A 380 -0.98 -20.14 -4.52
CA ARG A 380 -0.86 -20.88 -5.77
C ARG A 380 -1.38 -20.06 -6.95
N ALA A 381 -1.11 -20.56 -8.16
CA ALA A 381 -1.48 -19.88 -9.40
C ALA A 381 -3.01 -19.76 -9.59
N ASP A 382 -3.75 -20.75 -9.10
CA ASP A 382 -5.20 -20.94 -9.20
C ASP A 382 -5.97 -20.45 -7.97
N ASP A 383 -5.27 -20.07 -6.90
CA ASP A 383 -5.90 -19.55 -5.69
C ASP A 383 -6.67 -18.25 -5.94
N ALA A 384 -7.79 -18.10 -5.24
CA ALA A 384 -8.52 -16.84 -5.21
C ALA A 384 -7.68 -15.75 -4.54
N ARG A 385 -7.81 -14.51 -5.04
CA ARG A 385 -7.09 -13.36 -4.46
C ARG A 385 -7.52 -13.13 -3.01
N LEU A 386 -6.55 -12.84 -2.15
CA LEU A 386 -6.77 -12.51 -0.74
C LEU A 386 -7.06 -11.02 -0.57
N PHE A 387 -6.27 -10.18 -1.25
CA PHE A 387 -6.33 -8.73 -1.15
C PHE A 387 -6.64 -8.08 -2.49
N VAL A 388 -7.48 -7.05 -2.45
CA VAL A 388 -7.70 -6.16 -3.59
C VAL A 388 -7.48 -4.74 -3.12
N SER A 389 -6.35 -4.18 -3.52
CA SER A 389 -6.08 -2.79 -3.26
C SER A 389 -6.84 -1.90 -4.21
N GLY A 390 -7.42 -0.82 -3.69
CA GLY A 390 -7.87 0.26 -4.55
C GLY A 390 -6.86 1.35 -4.79
N SER A 391 -7.10 2.14 -5.84
CA SER A 391 -6.19 3.21 -6.18
C SER A 391 -6.27 4.37 -5.18
N ARG A 392 -5.08 4.77 -4.71
CA ARG A 392 -4.82 5.99 -3.94
C ARG A 392 -5.86 6.25 -2.82
N GLY A 393 -6.02 5.42 -1.81
CA GLY A 393 -6.58 5.88 -0.52
C GLY A 393 -7.61 4.95 0.12
N ALA A 394 -8.26 4.11 -0.66
CA ALA A 394 -9.20 3.11 -0.19
C ALA A 394 -8.69 1.73 -0.61
N ALA A 395 -8.65 0.77 0.31
CA ALA A 395 -8.74 -0.62 -0.13
C ALA A 395 -10.15 -0.77 -0.73
N ALA A 396 -10.28 -1.15 -2.00
CA ALA A 396 -11.60 -1.48 -2.53
C ALA A 396 -12.18 -2.68 -1.78
N PHE A 397 -11.31 -3.56 -1.27
CA PHE A 397 -11.69 -4.66 -0.41
C PHE A 397 -10.54 -5.11 0.51
N VAL A 398 -10.87 -5.43 1.76
CA VAL A 398 -10.03 -6.24 2.66
C VAL A 398 -10.73 -7.58 2.90
N PRO A 399 -9.99 -8.70 2.99
CA PRO A 399 -10.60 -10.00 3.24
C PRO A 399 -11.50 -9.99 4.48
N ARG A 400 -12.58 -10.78 4.45
CA ARG A 400 -13.47 -10.92 5.61
C ARG A 400 -12.65 -11.37 6.81
N GLY A 401 -12.81 -10.67 7.93
CA GLY A 401 -12.04 -10.93 9.15
C GLY A 401 -10.79 -10.07 9.31
N PHE A 402 -10.39 -9.26 8.32
CA PHE A 402 -9.34 -8.27 8.51
C PHE A 402 -9.83 -7.16 9.46
N PRO A 403 -9.25 -7.02 10.67
CA PRO A 403 -9.75 -6.09 11.67
C PRO A 403 -9.34 -4.65 11.35
N ASP A 404 -10.15 -3.70 11.81
CA ASP A 404 -9.71 -2.31 11.91
C ASP A 404 -8.72 -2.16 13.08
N LEU A 405 -7.43 -2.35 12.78
CA LEU A 405 -6.33 -2.24 13.75
C LEU A 405 -6.23 -0.86 14.41
N LEU A 406 -6.91 0.16 13.87
CA LEU A 406 -6.92 1.52 14.38
C LEU A 406 -8.25 1.90 15.07
N ALA A 407 -9.26 1.02 15.06
CA ALA A 407 -10.60 1.30 15.62
C ALA A 407 -10.53 1.76 17.08
N ARG A 408 -9.74 1.06 17.91
CA ARG A 408 -9.58 1.40 19.33
C ARG A 408 -9.02 2.81 19.54
N HIS A 409 -8.07 3.22 18.70
CA HIS A 409 -7.42 4.53 18.81
C HIS A 409 -8.30 5.65 18.28
N ARG A 410 -9.06 5.39 17.20
CA ARG A 410 -10.11 6.31 16.72
C ARG A 410 -11.21 6.50 17.75
N SER A 411 -11.62 5.41 18.39
CA SER A 411 -12.61 5.42 19.45
C SER A 411 -12.12 6.24 20.65
N ALA A 412 -10.84 6.15 21.03
CA ALA A 412 -10.28 6.99 22.09
C ALA A 412 -10.37 8.50 21.77
N ILE A 413 -10.25 8.90 20.50
CA ILE A 413 -10.42 10.30 20.08
C ILE A 413 -11.90 10.72 20.18
N CYS A 414 -12.81 9.89 19.66
CA CYS A 414 -14.23 10.25 19.49
C CYS A 414 -15.09 9.98 20.73
N LEU A 415 -14.98 8.81 21.36
CA LEU A 415 -15.80 8.42 22.51
C LEU A 415 -15.46 9.23 23.78
N GLY A 416 -14.23 9.73 23.89
CA GLY A 416 -13.81 10.59 24.99
C GLY A 416 -14.29 12.04 24.90
N GLY A 417 -14.92 12.43 23.78
CA GLY A 417 -15.31 13.82 23.51
C GLY A 417 -14.13 14.81 23.52
N HIS A 418 -12.89 14.30 23.41
CA HIS A 418 -11.68 15.08 23.64
C HIS A 418 -11.46 16.11 22.53
N ARG A 419 -11.80 15.73 21.29
CA ARG A 419 -11.68 16.63 20.13
C ARG A 419 -12.70 17.76 20.22
N GLU A 420 -13.93 17.46 20.59
CA GLU A 420 -15.01 18.42 20.79
C GLU A 420 -14.67 19.39 21.92
N ALA A 421 -14.19 18.88 23.06
CA ALA A 421 -13.73 19.71 24.17
C ALA A 421 -12.58 20.63 23.77
N MET A 422 -11.57 20.11 23.06
CA MET A 422 -10.46 20.91 22.56
C MET A 422 -10.95 22.00 21.60
N LEU A 423 -11.83 21.68 20.65
CA LEU A 423 -12.37 22.65 19.70
C LEU A 423 -13.20 23.74 20.39
N ALA A 424 -13.98 23.38 21.41
CA ALA A 424 -14.74 24.33 22.22
C ALA A 424 -13.82 25.31 23.00
N GLU A 425 -12.73 24.81 23.60
CA GLU A 425 -11.75 25.65 24.30
C GLU A 425 -10.91 26.52 23.34
N LEU A 426 -10.72 26.08 22.09
CA LEU A 426 -10.02 26.85 21.06
C LEU A 426 -10.89 27.94 20.41
N ALA A 427 -12.21 27.81 20.44
CA ALA A 427 -13.15 28.73 19.81
C ALA A 427 -13.03 30.16 20.39
N PRO A 428 -13.49 31.20 19.66
CA PRO A 428 -13.49 32.57 20.17
C PRO A 428 -14.21 32.67 21.53
N GLY A 429 -13.52 33.22 22.54
CA GLY A 429 -14.00 33.29 23.93
C GLY A 429 -13.55 32.15 24.84
N GLY A 430 -12.86 31.13 24.31
CA GLY A 430 -12.21 30.07 25.09
C GLY A 430 -10.81 30.45 25.60
N SER A 431 -10.06 29.46 26.11
CA SER A 431 -8.70 29.62 26.64
C SER A 431 -7.64 29.93 25.56
N GLY A 432 -8.00 29.80 24.28
CA GLY A 432 -7.12 30.06 23.15
C GLY A 432 -6.14 28.92 22.87
N TRP A 433 -5.21 29.16 21.93
CA TRP A 433 -4.25 28.17 21.47
C TRP A 433 -3.21 27.82 22.55
N PRO A 434 -2.83 26.54 22.72
CA PRO A 434 -1.81 26.16 23.70
C PRO A 434 -0.44 26.71 23.32
N ARG A 435 0.48 26.83 24.30
CA ARG A 435 1.86 27.29 24.05
C ARG A 435 2.57 26.47 22.98
N SER A 436 2.30 25.16 22.91
CA SER A 436 2.83 24.25 21.89
C SER A 436 2.39 24.60 20.45
N ALA A 437 1.36 25.45 20.29
CA ALA A 437 0.91 25.93 18.99
C ALA A 437 1.72 27.11 18.45
N ARG A 438 2.40 27.85 19.33
CA ARG A 438 3.24 29.01 19.00
C ARG A 438 4.59 28.86 19.70
N PRO A 439 5.50 28.00 19.20
CA PRO A 439 6.83 27.89 19.78
C PRO A 439 7.53 29.26 19.72
N ALA A 440 8.37 29.54 20.73
CA ALA A 440 9.06 30.83 20.88
C ALA A 440 9.93 31.22 19.66
N ASN A 441 10.33 30.25 18.83
CA ASN A 441 11.02 30.49 17.58
C ASN A 441 10.01 30.64 16.42
N GLU A 442 9.71 31.89 16.05
CA GLU A 442 8.73 32.26 15.01
C GLU A 442 8.98 31.63 13.64
N GLY A 443 10.24 31.29 13.31
CA GLY A 443 10.64 30.70 12.03
C GLY A 443 10.03 29.31 11.70
N HIS A 444 9.33 28.68 12.65
CA HIS A 444 8.67 27.39 12.45
C HIS A 444 7.13 27.47 12.36
N CYS A 445 6.56 28.67 12.41
CA CYS A 445 5.13 28.88 12.25
C CYS A 445 4.75 29.10 10.78
N GLN A 446 3.54 28.67 10.43
CA GLN A 446 2.91 28.94 9.14
C GLN A 446 1.56 29.61 9.38
N GLN A 447 1.05 30.32 8.37
CA GLN A 447 -0.19 31.07 8.49
C GLN A 447 -1.39 30.25 8.01
N CYS A 448 -2.49 30.30 8.75
CA CYS A 448 -3.76 29.77 8.28
C CYS A 448 -4.29 30.64 7.13
N ARG A 449 -4.62 30.03 5.99
CA ARG A 449 -5.14 30.74 4.81
C ARG A 449 -6.52 31.37 4.98
N MET A 450 -7.26 31.01 6.04
CA MET A 450 -8.62 31.51 6.29
C MET A 450 -8.65 32.58 7.40
N CYS A 451 -8.23 32.22 8.62
CA CYS A 451 -8.26 33.16 9.75
C CYS A 451 -6.92 33.87 10.00
N LEU A 452 -5.90 33.64 9.16
CA LEU A 452 -4.61 34.32 9.21
C LEU A 452 -3.78 34.07 10.49
N VAL A 453 -4.22 33.18 11.38
CA VAL A 453 -3.47 32.82 12.60
C VAL A 453 -2.16 32.11 12.25
N GLN A 454 -1.07 32.48 12.95
CA GLN A 454 0.21 31.79 12.84
C GLN A 454 0.30 30.65 13.86
N LEU A 455 0.59 29.45 13.37
CA LEU A 455 0.68 28.23 14.18
C LEU A 455 1.79 27.32 13.66
N SER A 456 2.32 26.45 14.52
CA SER A 456 3.24 25.40 14.08
C SER A 456 2.55 24.38 13.16
N ARG A 457 3.33 23.65 12.35
CA ARG A 457 2.83 22.62 11.43
C ARG A 457 1.98 21.54 12.08
N LEU A 458 2.13 21.31 13.39
CA LEU A 458 1.31 20.36 14.13
C LEU A 458 -0.18 20.76 14.07
N TRP A 459 -0.50 22.05 14.15
CA TRP A 459 -1.86 22.59 14.26
C TRP A 459 -2.46 23.00 12.92
N LEU A 460 -1.69 22.84 11.84
CA LEU A 460 -2.11 23.13 10.49
C LEU A 460 -2.23 21.84 9.67
N HIS A 461 -3.22 21.80 8.80
CA HIS A 461 -3.33 20.80 7.75
C HIS A 461 -3.64 21.51 6.42
N ARG A 462 -2.76 21.34 5.42
CA ARG A 462 -2.86 22.02 4.11
C ARG A 462 -3.14 23.53 4.25
N SER A 463 -2.39 24.18 5.14
CA SER A 463 -2.50 25.61 5.46
C SER A 463 -3.81 26.06 6.12
N LEU A 464 -4.59 25.14 6.70
CA LEU A 464 -5.76 25.46 7.53
C LEU A 464 -5.54 25.08 8.98
N CYS A 465 -5.98 25.92 9.91
CA CYS A 465 -6.02 25.59 11.32
C CYS A 465 -7.21 24.66 11.61
N LEU A 466 -7.13 23.94 12.74
CA LEU A 466 -8.17 22.98 13.16
C LEU A 466 -9.57 23.58 13.22
N LEU A 467 -9.71 24.83 13.70
CA LEU A 467 -11.01 25.51 13.78
C LEU A 467 -11.59 25.82 12.40
N CYS A 468 -10.81 26.44 11.52
CA CYS A 468 -11.27 26.74 10.16
C CYS A 468 -11.61 25.46 9.40
N GLU A 469 -10.80 24.41 9.56
CA GLU A 469 -11.11 23.11 8.95
C GLU A 469 -12.43 22.53 9.50
N ALA A 470 -12.61 22.50 10.83
CA ALA A 470 -13.81 21.98 11.47
C ALA A 470 -15.07 22.76 11.06
N ASN A 471 -14.99 24.09 11.00
CA ASN A 471 -16.10 24.95 10.59
C ASN A 471 -16.52 24.65 9.15
N VAL A 472 -15.57 24.62 8.21
CA VAL A 472 -15.89 24.32 6.79
C VAL A 472 -16.48 22.92 6.63
N ARG A 473 -15.98 21.92 7.37
CA ARG A 473 -16.56 20.57 7.38
C ARG A 473 -17.98 20.55 7.98
N SER A 474 -18.24 21.36 9.02
CA SER A 474 -19.56 21.45 9.65
C SER A 474 -20.62 22.05 8.72
N GLU A 475 -20.21 22.90 7.79
CA GLU A 475 -21.04 23.46 6.74
C GLU A 475 -21.29 22.49 5.56
N GLY A 476 -20.77 21.26 5.63
CA GLY A 476 -20.92 20.27 4.56
C GLY A 476 -20.03 20.54 3.35
N ARG A 477 -18.90 21.24 3.53
CA ARG A 477 -18.00 21.64 2.44
C ARG A 477 -16.61 21.01 2.61
N CYS A 478 -15.94 20.78 1.48
CA CYS A 478 -14.55 20.36 1.48
C CYS A 478 -13.65 21.52 1.93
N PRO A 479 -12.81 21.35 2.96
CA PRO A 479 -11.90 22.41 3.41
C PRO A 479 -10.77 22.70 2.41
N TYR A 480 -10.47 21.81 1.47
CA TYR A 480 -9.21 21.87 0.70
C TYR A 480 -9.33 22.38 -0.73
N GLY A 481 -10.37 21.99 -1.48
CA GLY A 481 -10.28 21.98 -2.94
C GLY A 481 -10.94 23.13 -3.71
N GLY A 482 -11.39 24.21 -3.06
CA GLY A 482 -11.97 25.38 -3.75
C GLY A 482 -13.01 24.94 -4.81
N ASP A 483 -12.89 25.43 -6.03
CA ASP A 483 -13.79 25.10 -7.15
C ASP A 483 -13.61 23.68 -7.73
N ARG A 484 -12.50 22.98 -7.42
CA ARG A 484 -12.21 21.64 -7.98
C ARG A 484 -13.05 20.54 -7.34
N CYS A 485 -13.52 20.75 -6.11
CA CYS A 485 -14.43 19.83 -5.43
C CYS A 485 -15.67 20.60 -4.99
N GLY A 486 -16.77 20.44 -5.74
CA GLY A 486 -18.05 21.01 -5.34
C GLY A 486 -18.59 20.36 -4.06
N SER A 487 -19.66 20.93 -3.51
CA SER A 487 -20.40 20.35 -2.37
C SER A 487 -20.80 18.88 -2.60
N ARG A 488 -20.99 18.49 -3.86
CA ARG A 488 -21.34 17.12 -4.28
C ARG A 488 -20.24 16.08 -4.04
N SER A 489 -18.98 16.51 -3.93
CA SER A 489 -17.85 15.62 -3.65
C SER A 489 -17.64 15.35 -2.16
N PHE A 490 -18.43 15.99 -1.29
CA PHE A 490 -18.32 15.88 0.16
C PHE A 490 -19.29 14.84 0.72
N CYS A 491 -18.75 13.86 1.44
CA CYS A 491 -19.51 12.81 2.11
C CYS A 491 -20.14 13.35 3.41
N PRO A 492 -21.47 13.34 3.57
CA PRO A 492 -22.12 13.81 4.80
C PRO A 492 -21.92 12.85 5.98
N HIS A 493 -21.79 11.55 5.73
CA HIS A 493 -21.65 10.51 6.76
C HIS A 493 -20.32 10.65 7.53
N GLU A 494 -19.25 10.98 6.80
CA GLU A 494 -17.87 10.94 7.30
C GLU A 494 -17.20 12.32 7.30
N LYS A 495 -17.94 13.34 6.83
CA LYS A 495 -17.47 14.73 6.68
C LYS A 495 -16.14 14.84 5.94
N ARG A 496 -15.98 14.05 4.87
CA ARG A 496 -14.75 13.93 4.07
C ARG A 496 -15.00 14.09 2.58
N CYS A 497 -14.05 14.68 1.88
CA CYS A 497 -14.10 14.87 0.43
C CYS A 497 -13.54 13.64 -0.32
N ILE A 498 -14.35 13.07 -1.21
CA ILE A 498 -14.02 11.90 -2.03
C ILE A 498 -12.83 12.20 -2.96
N VAL A 499 -12.72 13.43 -3.44
CA VAL A 499 -11.64 13.86 -4.34
C VAL A 499 -10.37 14.23 -3.56
N CYS A 500 -10.44 15.23 -2.67
CA CYS A 500 -9.26 15.80 -2.04
C CYS A 500 -8.63 14.91 -0.95
N GLU A 501 -9.45 14.07 -0.32
CA GLU A 501 -9.05 13.16 0.76
C GLU A 501 -9.12 11.71 0.32
N GLN A 502 -9.43 11.46 -0.95
CA GLN A 502 -9.41 10.13 -1.55
C GLN A 502 -10.34 9.14 -0.83
N TRP A 503 -11.48 9.65 -0.36
CA TRP A 503 -12.44 8.93 0.46
C TRP A 503 -13.38 8.06 -0.38
N SER A 504 -13.78 6.90 0.17
CA SER A 504 -14.84 6.05 -0.36
C SER A 504 -15.91 5.88 0.70
N CYS A 505 -17.19 5.88 0.32
CA CYS A 505 -18.30 5.73 1.26
C CYS A 505 -19.36 4.77 0.75
N GLU A 506 -19.52 3.65 1.45
CA GLU A 506 -20.55 2.65 1.14
C GLU A 506 -21.96 3.19 1.33
N GLN A 507 -22.19 4.03 2.35
CA GLN A 507 -23.50 4.65 2.56
C GLN A 507 -23.86 5.62 1.42
N CYS A 508 -22.85 6.32 0.86
CA CYS A 508 -23.05 7.13 -0.34
C CYS A 508 -23.15 6.28 -1.63
N GLN A 509 -22.85 4.98 -1.61
CA GLN A 509 -22.64 4.17 -2.82
C GLN A 509 -21.70 4.87 -3.81
N LEU A 510 -20.62 5.46 -3.28
CA LEU A 510 -19.63 6.18 -4.08
C LEU A 510 -18.24 5.84 -3.59
N LEU A 511 -17.55 5.07 -4.41
CA LEU A 511 -16.21 4.57 -4.19
C LEU A 511 -15.23 5.33 -5.07
N ARG A 512 -13.94 5.14 -4.82
CA ARG A 512 -12.85 5.64 -5.65
C ARG A 512 -11.85 4.51 -5.85
N GLY A 513 -11.44 4.28 -7.10
CA GLY A 513 -10.63 3.13 -7.47
C GLY A 513 -10.04 3.17 -8.89
N ASP A 514 -9.22 2.18 -9.26
CA ASP A 514 -8.67 1.96 -10.61
C ASP A 514 -9.39 0.80 -11.34
N GLY A 515 -8.82 0.31 -12.46
CA GLY A 515 -9.43 -0.74 -13.27
C GLY A 515 -9.55 -2.07 -12.53
N GLU A 516 -8.57 -2.41 -11.70
CA GLU A 516 -8.57 -3.62 -10.90
C GLU A 516 -9.73 -3.58 -9.89
N ASP A 517 -9.98 -2.43 -9.26
CA ASP A 517 -11.11 -2.26 -8.35
C ASP A 517 -12.46 -2.50 -9.03
N VAL A 518 -12.60 -2.00 -10.26
CA VAL A 518 -13.81 -2.20 -11.06
C VAL A 518 -14.00 -3.68 -11.37
N TRP A 519 -12.97 -4.36 -11.87
CA TRP A 519 -13.05 -5.79 -12.18
C TRP A 519 -13.49 -6.61 -10.96
N GLN A 520 -12.96 -6.29 -9.78
CA GLN A 520 -13.29 -6.99 -8.55
C GLN A 520 -14.70 -6.70 -8.05
N LEU A 521 -15.14 -5.43 -8.12
CA LEU A 521 -16.52 -5.09 -7.81
C LEU A 521 -17.49 -5.83 -8.73
N VAL A 522 -17.15 -6.00 -10.01
CA VAL A 522 -17.95 -6.79 -10.95
C VAL A 522 -18.01 -8.26 -10.53
N VAL A 523 -16.87 -8.88 -10.18
CA VAL A 523 -16.82 -10.28 -9.72
C VAL A 523 -17.62 -10.48 -8.42
N GLN A 524 -17.49 -9.56 -7.46
CA GLN A 524 -18.09 -9.70 -6.12
C GLN A 524 -19.57 -9.36 -6.10
N ARG A 525 -19.96 -8.25 -6.74
CA ARG A 525 -21.34 -7.74 -6.69
C ARG A 525 -22.21 -8.30 -7.80
N GLN A 526 -21.59 -8.82 -8.87
CA GLN A 526 -22.26 -9.32 -10.06
C GLN A 526 -23.37 -8.35 -10.54
N PRO A 527 -23.03 -7.07 -10.79
CA PRO A 527 -24.03 -6.10 -11.21
C PRO A 527 -24.67 -6.55 -12.52
N SER A 528 -25.97 -6.32 -12.69
CA SER A 528 -26.64 -6.66 -13.96
C SER A 528 -26.09 -5.85 -15.15
N LEU A 529 -25.64 -4.61 -14.90
CA LEU A 529 -25.10 -3.69 -15.90
C LEU A 529 -23.81 -3.02 -15.41
N VAL A 530 -22.83 -2.87 -16.29
CA VAL A 530 -21.63 -2.07 -16.03
C VAL A 530 -21.59 -0.90 -17.00
N PHE A 531 -21.61 0.32 -16.46
CA PHE A 531 -21.50 1.56 -17.21
C PHE A 531 -20.07 2.09 -17.10
N LEU A 532 -19.37 2.22 -18.22
CA LEU A 532 -18.00 2.73 -18.27
C LEU A 532 -17.94 4.02 -19.07
N ASP A 533 -17.31 5.05 -18.52
CA ASP A 533 -16.81 6.12 -19.37
C ASP A 533 -15.66 5.64 -20.27
N PHE A 534 -15.45 6.33 -21.40
CA PHE A 534 -14.39 6.01 -22.34
C PHE A 534 -13.10 6.83 -22.11
N ASP A 535 -13.20 8.16 -22.14
CA ASP A 535 -12.03 9.04 -22.18
C ASP A 535 -11.43 9.19 -20.79
N ARG A 536 -10.14 8.86 -20.61
CA ARG A 536 -9.45 8.82 -19.30
C ARG A 536 -9.93 7.75 -18.32
N THR A 537 -11.03 7.06 -18.62
CA THR A 537 -11.53 5.89 -17.88
C THR A 537 -11.09 4.58 -18.54
N LEU A 538 -11.77 4.13 -19.59
CA LEU A 538 -11.39 2.92 -20.35
C LEU A 538 -10.14 3.13 -21.22
N CYS A 539 -9.96 4.32 -21.81
CA CYS A 539 -8.90 4.65 -22.76
C CYS A 539 -8.06 5.86 -22.34
N THR A 540 -6.79 5.94 -22.75
CA THR A 540 -5.90 7.10 -22.47
C THR A 540 -6.18 8.33 -23.31
N THR A 541 -7.23 8.33 -24.12
CA THR A 541 -7.69 9.50 -24.87
C THR A 541 -8.02 10.68 -23.96
N LYS A 542 -7.70 11.88 -24.43
CA LYS A 542 -8.24 13.12 -23.85
C LYS A 542 -9.68 13.29 -24.32
N ALA A 543 -10.52 13.91 -23.49
CA ALA A 543 -11.93 14.15 -23.77
C ALA A 543 -12.18 14.64 -25.21
N GLY A 544 -12.94 13.86 -25.99
CA GLY A 544 -13.34 14.19 -27.36
C GLY A 544 -12.31 13.93 -28.47
N ALA A 545 -11.12 13.43 -28.13
CA ALA A 545 -10.14 12.98 -29.12
C ALA A 545 -10.57 11.65 -29.77
N SER A 546 -10.11 11.38 -30.99
CA SER A 546 -10.29 10.03 -31.59
C SER A 546 -9.26 9.07 -31.01
N PRO A 547 -9.67 7.87 -30.56
CA PRO A 547 -8.72 6.85 -30.12
C PRO A 547 -7.90 6.26 -31.28
N LEU A 548 -8.28 6.52 -32.54
CA LEU A 548 -7.52 6.09 -33.72
C LEU A 548 -6.34 7.03 -34.05
N GLN A 549 -6.26 8.18 -33.39
CA GLN A 549 -5.24 9.21 -33.65
C GLN A 549 -4.28 9.34 -32.48
N GLY A 550 -3.06 8.81 -32.62
CA GLY A 550 -2.00 8.83 -31.60
C GLY A 550 -1.78 7.48 -30.93
N MET A 551 -0.87 7.45 -29.95
CA MET A 551 -0.61 6.25 -29.15
C MET A 551 -1.51 6.25 -27.92
N HIS A 552 -2.63 5.56 -28.03
CA HIS A 552 -3.58 5.34 -26.94
C HIS A 552 -3.59 3.88 -26.51
N SER A 553 -3.90 3.66 -25.24
CA SER A 553 -3.96 2.34 -24.62
C SER A 553 -5.25 2.20 -23.82
N LEU A 554 -5.74 0.97 -23.74
CA LEU A 554 -6.85 0.60 -22.88
C LEU A 554 -6.34 0.19 -21.49
N ASP A 555 -7.15 0.42 -20.48
CA ASP A 555 -6.93 -0.14 -19.15
C ASP A 555 -7.16 -1.66 -19.18
N ALA A 556 -6.15 -2.45 -18.81
CA ALA A 556 -6.16 -3.90 -18.99
C ALA A 556 -7.23 -4.62 -18.16
N ASP A 557 -7.52 -4.10 -16.96
CA ASP A 557 -8.51 -4.68 -16.07
C ASP A 557 -9.93 -4.35 -16.55
N LEU A 558 -10.16 -3.13 -17.05
CA LEU A 558 -11.44 -2.77 -17.67
C LEU A 558 -11.67 -3.51 -19.01
N VAL A 559 -10.62 -3.80 -19.77
CA VAL A 559 -10.69 -4.69 -20.96
C VAL A 559 -11.15 -6.08 -20.54
N THR A 560 -10.66 -6.59 -19.41
CA THR A 560 -11.09 -7.89 -18.88
C THR A 560 -12.58 -7.86 -18.54
N VAL A 561 -13.07 -6.80 -17.86
CA VAL A 561 -14.51 -6.61 -17.61
C VAL A 561 -15.31 -6.59 -18.92
N CYS A 562 -14.85 -5.87 -19.94
CA CYS A 562 -15.49 -5.82 -21.24
C CYS A 562 -15.57 -7.19 -21.94
N ARG A 563 -14.65 -8.11 -21.64
CA ARG A 563 -14.62 -9.45 -22.24
C ARG A 563 -15.41 -10.48 -21.45
N THR A 564 -15.49 -10.34 -20.12
CA THR A 564 -16.07 -11.36 -19.24
C THR A 564 -17.48 -11.04 -18.79
N HIS A 565 -17.85 -9.75 -18.71
CA HIS A 565 -19.18 -9.35 -18.26
C HIS A 565 -20.20 -9.46 -19.39
N SER A 566 -21.41 -9.94 -19.09
CA SER A 566 -22.46 -10.19 -20.09
C SER A 566 -23.07 -8.93 -20.67
N SER A 567 -23.03 -7.81 -19.93
CA SER A 567 -23.60 -6.54 -20.37
C SER A 567 -22.78 -5.34 -19.90
N VAL A 568 -22.10 -4.68 -20.84
CA VAL A 568 -21.31 -3.47 -20.60
C VAL A 568 -21.77 -2.36 -21.52
N LEU A 569 -22.08 -1.18 -20.96
CA LEU A 569 -22.42 0.02 -21.70
C LEU A 569 -21.30 1.05 -21.53
N ILE A 570 -20.62 1.38 -22.62
CA ILE A 570 -19.69 2.50 -22.68
C ILE A 570 -20.50 3.78 -22.90
N VAL A 571 -20.55 4.66 -21.90
CA VAL A 571 -21.32 5.91 -21.91
C VAL A 571 -20.36 7.09 -22.00
N THR A 572 -20.28 7.73 -23.18
CA THR A 572 -19.29 8.77 -23.45
C THR A 572 -19.92 10.10 -23.89
N ARG A 573 -19.24 11.22 -23.58
CA ARG A 573 -19.54 12.53 -24.20
C ARG A 573 -18.87 12.72 -25.55
N SER A 574 -17.98 11.82 -25.98
CA SER A 574 -17.35 11.90 -27.29
C SER A 574 -18.39 11.69 -28.38
N SER A 575 -18.37 12.54 -29.42
CA SER A 575 -19.21 12.37 -30.61
C SER A 575 -18.63 11.33 -31.58
N ARG A 576 -17.48 10.73 -31.28
CA ARG A 576 -16.77 9.77 -32.15
C ARG A 576 -17.04 8.32 -31.77
N SER A 577 -18.32 7.95 -31.62
CA SER A 577 -18.69 6.60 -31.17
C SER A 577 -18.27 5.50 -32.16
N GLU A 578 -18.26 5.77 -33.47
CA GLU A 578 -17.75 4.81 -34.47
C GLU A 578 -16.25 4.55 -34.30
N ASP A 579 -15.44 5.60 -34.12
CA ASP A 579 -13.99 5.47 -33.90
C ASP A 579 -13.70 4.62 -32.67
N ILE A 580 -14.49 4.82 -31.60
CA ILE A 580 -14.40 4.04 -30.35
C ILE A 580 -14.69 2.56 -30.64
N VAL A 581 -15.76 2.24 -31.36
CA VAL A 581 -16.09 0.85 -31.71
C VAL A 581 -15.00 0.20 -32.55
N VAL A 582 -14.48 0.90 -33.57
CA VAL A 582 -13.37 0.39 -34.39
C VAL A 582 -12.13 0.14 -33.54
N PHE A 583 -11.80 1.07 -32.64
CA PHE A 583 -10.66 0.94 -31.74
C PHE A 583 -10.79 -0.25 -30.79
N LEU A 584 -11.96 -0.47 -30.20
CA LEU A 584 -12.24 -1.61 -29.31
C LEU A 584 -12.14 -2.95 -30.06
N LYS A 585 -12.66 -3.02 -31.28
CA LYS A 585 -12.54 -4.22 -32.14
C LYS A 585 -11.08 -4.56 -32.44
N ARG A 586 -10.22 -3.57 -32.70
CA ARG A 586 -8.76 -3.77 -32.87
C ARG A 586 -8.08 -4.35 -31.63
N HIS A 587 -8.68 -4.18 -30.45
CA HIS A 587 -8.21 -4.72 -29.19
C HIS A 587 -8.95 -6.01 -28.77
N GLY A 588 -9.67 -6.64 -29.70
CA GLY A 588 -10.40 -7.89 -29.46
C GLY A 588 -11.60 -7.74 -28.52
N ILE A 589 -12.24 -6.57 -28.49
CA ILE A 589 -13.51 -6.34 -27.79
C ILE A 589 -14.63 -6.23 -28.82
N HIS A 590 -15.66 -7.07 -28.69
CA HIS A 590 -16.82 -7.09 -29.57
C HIS A 590 -17.81 -5.97 -29.20
N ALA A 591 -17.54 -4.77 -29.71
CA ALA A 591 -18.35 -3.58 -29.45
C ALA A 591 -19.28 -3.18 -30.63
N GLY A 592 -20.42 -2.54 -30.33
CA GLY A 592 -21.36 -1.97 -31.30
C GLY A 592 -21.96 -0.62 -30.88
N THR A 593 -22.61 0.09 -31.81
CA THR A 593 -23.34 1.35 -31.56
C THR A 593 -24.85 1.10 -31.73
N GLY A 594 -25.66 1.14 -30.67
CA GLY A 594 -27.13 1.26 -30.81
C GLY A 594 -28.00 0.39 -29.88
N PRO A 595 -29.20 0.88 -29.50
CA PRO A 595 -30.25 0.15 -28.77
C PRO A 595 -31.29 -0.54 -29.67
N ASP A 596 -31.29 -0.31 -30.98
CA ASP A 596 -31.99 -1.17 -31.92
C ASP A 596 -31.27 -2.52 -31.87
N GLY A 597 -31.93 -3.51 -31.25
CA GLY A 597 -31.43 -4.89 -31.15
C GLY A 597 -31.05 -5.45 -32.52
N PRO A 598 -30.58 -6.72 -32.58
CA PRO A 598 -30.28 -7.35 -33.87
C PRO A 598 -31.41 -7.03 -34.81
N ASP A 599 -31.07 -6.40 -35.94
CA ASP A 599 -31.92 -6.24 -37.11
C ASP A 599 -32.99 -7.33 -37.05
N LYS A 600 -34.27 -6.95 -36.92
CA LYS A 600 -35.37 -7.94 -36.91
C LYS A 600 -35.40 -8.80 -38.19
N SER A 601 -34.48 -8.55 -39.12
CA SER A 601 -34.18 -9.27 -40.34
C SER A 601 -32.80 -9.95 -40.44
N SER A 602 -31.88 -9.82 -39.46
CA SER A 602 -30.57 -10.52 -39.49
C SER A 602 -30.38 -11.46 -38.30
N ALA A 603 -31.23 -12.49 -38.27
CA ALA A 603 -30.96 -13.72 -37.56
C ALA A 603 -29.73 -14.43 -38.18
N LYS A 604 -28.52 -13.94 -37.87
CA LYS A 604 -27.24 -14.70 -37.83
C LYS A 604 -26.06 -13.78 -37.50
N GLY A 605 -25.79 -13.67 -36.19
CA GLY A 605 -24.42 -13.68 -35.68
C GLY A 605 -23.65 -12.36 -35.68
N LEU A 606 -23.89 -11.50 -34.69
CA LEU A 606 -22.86 -10.67 -34.03
C LEU A 606 -23.43 -10.12 -32.72
N GLN A 607 -23.55 -10.99 -31.70
CA GLN A 607 -23.87 -10.59 -30.32
C GLN A 607 -22.62 -9.97 -29.68
N GLY A 608 -22.52 -8.64 -29.69
CA GLY A 608 -21.59 -7.93 -28.82
C GLY A 608 -22.16 -7.81 -27.41
N ASN A 609 -21.34 -8.07 -26.39
CA ASN A 609 -21.67 -7.83 -24.98
C ASN A 609 -21.36 -6.37 -24.55
N VAL A 610 -20.74 -5.58 -25.43
CA VAL A 610 -20.34 -4.20 -25.18
C VAL A 610 -21.03 -3.22 -26.14
N TRP A 611 -21.70 -2.21 -25.60
CA TRP A 611 -22.45 -1.20 -26.37
C TRP A 611 -21.91 0.19 -26.12
N VAL A 612 -21.68 0.99 -27.17
CA VAL A 612 -21.17 2.36 -27.07
C VAL A 612 -22.31 3.34 -27.33
N ARG A 613 -22.62 4.17 -26.33
CA ARG A 613 -23.63 5.24 -26.40
C ARG A 613 -22.99 6.62 -26.22
N SER A 614 -23.36 7.54 -27.11
CA SER A 614 -22.82 8.90 -27.12
C SER A 614 -23.89 9.89 -26.69
N VAL A 615 -23.69 10.48 -25.51
CA VAL A 615 -24.60 11.49 -24.93
C VAL A 615 -24.85 12.63 -25.92
N LYS A 616 -23.79 13.10 -26.61
CA LYS A 616 -23.89 14.20 -27.58
C LYS A 616 -24.67 13.83 -28.84
N ARG A 617 -24.49 12.63 -29.39
CA ARG A 617 -25.18 12.23 -30.63
C ARG A 617 -26.64 11.90 -30.39
N GLU A 618 -26.96 11.42 -29.21
CA GLU A 618 -28.33 11.10 -28.80
C GLU A 618 -29.10 12.33 -28.30
N GLY A 619 -28.46 13.52 -28.29
CA GLY A 619 -29.11 14.76 -27.86
C GLY A 619 -29.46 14.78 -26.37
N LEU A 620 -28.74 14.01 -25.56
CA LEU A 620 -28.95 13.92 -24.11
C LEU A 620 -28.08 14.93 -23.36
N ASP A 621 -28.57 15.41 -22.21
CA ASP A 621 -27.87 16.42 -21.41
C ASP A 621 -26.75 15.85 -20.54
N SER A 622 -26.89 14.59 -20.11
CA SER A 622 -25.90 13.93 -19.23
C SER A 622 -25.86 12.42 -19.41
N LYS A 623 -24.80 11.79 -18.90
CA LYS A 623 -24.65 10.33 -18.87
C LYS A 623 -25.75 9.67 -18.01
N ALA A 624 -26.28 10.39 -17.03
CA ALA A 624 -27.33 9.88 -16.17
C ALA A 624 -28.61 9.52 -16.94
N ALA A 625 -28.94 10.24 -18.02
CA ALA A 625 -30.08 9.92 -18.86
C ALA A 625 -29.96 8.52 -19.50
N VAL A 626 -28.77 8.19 -20.02
CA VAL A 626 -28.47 6.87 -20.60
C VAL A 626 -28.57 5.76 -19.53
N ILE A 627 -28.06 6.04 -18.32
CA ILE A 627 -28.11 5.08 -17.21
C ILE A 627 -29.54 4.83 -16.78
N LEU A 628 -30.35 5.88 -16.62
CA LEU A 628 -31.76 5.77 -16.22
C LEU A 628 -32.61 5.02 -17.25
N GLU A 629 -32.32 5.17 -18.54
CA GLU A 629 -33.02 4.42 -19.60
C GLU A 629 -32.68 2.92 -19.56
N ALA A 630 -31.44 2.57 -19.24
CA ALA A 630 -30.99 1.17 -19.22
C ALA A 630 -31.37 0.42 -17.92
N MET A 631 -31.51 1.16 -16.82
CA MET A 631 -31.84 0.63 -15.50
C MET A 631 -33.36 0.45 -15.35
N ASP A 632 -33.76 -0.69 -14.78
CA ASP A 632 -35.11 -0.93 -14.29
C ASP A 632 -35.07 -1.20 -12.78
N LYS A 633 -36.23 -1.51 -12.18
CA LYS A 633 -36.33 -1.73 -10.72
C LYS A 633 -35.65 -3.01 -10.22
N GLU A 634 -35.33 -3.95 -11.10
CA GLU A 634 -34.75 -5.24 -10.72
C GLU A 634 -33.24 -5.31 -10.96
N LYS A 635 -32.72 -4.44 -11.84
CA LYS A 635 -31.30 -4.40 -12.18
C LYS A 635 -30.46 -3.70 -11.12
N THR A 636 -29.23 -4.20 -10.97
CA THR A 636 -28.15 -3.51 -10.28
C THR A 636 -27.11 -3.02 -11.29
N GLY A 637 -26.51 -1.86 -11.01
CA GLY A 637 -25.57 -1.20 -11.90
C GLY A 637 -24.27 -0.81 -11.19
N LEU A 638 -23.17 -0.85 -11.93
CA LEU A 638 -21.91 -0.22 -11.55
C LEU A 638 -21.58 0.89 -12.55
N PHE A 639 -21.53 2.15 -12.10
CA PHE A 639 -21.15 3.29 -12.93
C PHE A 639 -19.74 3.80 -12.62
N VAL A 640 -18.87 3.77 -13.61
CA VAL A 640 -17.44 4.10 -13.51
C VAL A 640 -17.13 5.31 -14.40
N ASP A 641 -16.57 6.36 -13.79
CA ASP A 641 -16.26 7.62 -14.47
C ASP A 641 -15.07 8.33 -13.81
N ASP A 642 -14.26 9.07 -14.55
CA ASP A 642 -13.16 9.89 -14.00
C ASP A 642 -13.65 11.27 -13.52
N ASP A 643 -14.85 11.71 -13.91
CA ASP A 643 -15.45 12.96 -13.44
C ASP A 643 -16.50 12.74 -12.34
N ILE A 644 -16.19 13.27 -11.14
CA ILE A 644 -17.09 13.25 -9.99
C ILE A 644 -18.44 13.92 -10.26
N LYS A 645 -18.52 14.87 -11.19
CA LYS A 645 -19.77 15.56 -11.54
C LYS A 645 -20.78 14.62 -12.20
N GLU A 646 -20.31 13.69 -13.03
CA GLU A 646 -21.15 12.68 -13.68
C GLU A 646 -21.68 11.69 -12.66
N LEU A 647 -20.81 11.20 -11.78
CA LEU A 647 -21.18 10.27 -10.73
C LEU A 647 -22.17 10.90 -9.74
N THR A 648 -22.12 12.21 -9.54
CA THR A 648 -22.97 12.93 -8.58
C THR A 648 -24.10 13.72 -9.23
N ASP A 649 -24.51 13.32 -10.45
CA ASP A 649 -25.71 13.85 -11.09
C ASP A 649 -26.94 13.65 -10.19
N ALA A 650 -27.76 14.69 -10.07
CA ALA A 650 -28.95 14.66 -9.23
C ALA A 650 -29.99 13.65 -9.73
N ALA A 651 -30.01 13.36 -11.03
CA ALA A 651 -30.91 12.39 -11.63
C ALA A 651 -30.65 10.95 -11.14
N LEU A 652 -29.43 10.63 -10.67
CA LEU A 652 -29.07 9.30 -10.16
C LEU A 652 -29.45 9.06 -8.70
N ARG A 653 -29.99 10.06 -7.99
CA ARG A 653 -30.23 9.99 -6.53
C ARG A 653 -31.17 8.85 -6.14
N GLU A 654 -32.23 8.61 -6.91
CA GLU A 654 -33.23 7.57 -6.64
C GLU A 654 -32.59 6.17 -6.67
N LEU A 655 -31.84 5.85 -7.75
CA LEU A 655 -31.14 4.57 -7.90
C LEU A 655 -30.11 4.34 -6.79
N VAL A 656 -29.42 5.40 -6.37
CA VAL A 656 -28.44 5.34 -5.28
C VAL A 656 -29.13 5.10 -3.92
N ALA A 657 -30.22 5.81 -3.64
CA ALA A 657 -30.99 5.65 -2.40
C ALA A 657 -31.57 4.22 -2.27
N GLN A 658 -32.00 3.65 -3.39
CA GLN A 658 -32.48 2.27 -3.49
C GLN A 658 -31.35 1.22 -3.54
N ARG A 659 -30.07 1.64 -3.48
CA ARG A 659 -28.88 0.80 -3.61
C ARG A 659 -28.83 -0.04 -4.90
N GLN A 660 -29.50 0.41 -5.95
CA GLN A 660 -29.46 -0.21 -7.27
C GLN A 660 -28.22 0.20 -8.05
N LEU A 661 -27.67 1.40 -7.79
CA LEU A 661 -26.50 1.91 -8.52
C LEU A 661 -25.33 2.16 -7.58
N LEU A 662 -24.26 1.38 -7.75
CA LEU A 662 -22.95 1.65 -7.16
C LEU A 662 -22.14 2.52 -8.13
N ARG A 663 -21.43 3.51 -7.59
CA ARG A 663 -20.64 4.46 -8.39
C ARG A 663 -19.18 4.40 -7.98
N LEU A 664 -18.27 4.52 -8.96
CA LEU A 664 -16.84 4.53 -8.73
C LEU A 664 -16.17 5.67 -9.49
N LEU A 665 -15.50 6.55 -8.75
CA LEU A 665 -14.59 7.56 -9.28
C LEU A 665 -13.29 6.89 -9.71
N PHE A 666 -13.11 6.77 -11.02
CA PHE A 666 -12.00 6.10 -11.64
C PHE A 666 -10.73 6.95 -11.57
N VAL A 667 -9.62 6.32 -11.21
CA VAL A 667 -8.31 6.95 -11.18
C VAL A 667 -7.31 5.99 -11.82
N ARG A 668 -6.81 6.38 -13.00
CA ARG A 668 -5.89 5.51 -13.75
C ARG A 668 -4.59 5.24 -13.01
N SER A 669 -4.21 3.97 -12.95
CA SER A 669 -2.92 3.48 -12.46
C SER A 669 -1.76 4.07 -13.27
N GLY A 670 -0.84 4.80 -12.61
CA GLY A 670 0.41 5.27 -13.22
C GLY A 670 0.37 6.66 -13.87
N GLY A 671 -0.78 7.34 -13.92
CA GLY A 671 -0.82 8.76 -14.30
C GLY A 671 -0.15 9.62 -13.22
N LYS A 672 0.93 10.33 -13.54
CA LYS A 672 1.28 11.53 -12.76
C LYS A 672 0.11 12.51 -12.97
N GLU A 673 -0.50 12.95 -11.87
CA GLU A 673 -1.42 14.11 -11.92
C GLU A 673 -0.65 15.38 -12.31
#